data_AF-A0A947VC54-F1
#
_entry.id   AF-A0A947VC54-F1
#
_cell.length_a   1.000
_cell.length_b   1.000
_cell.length_c   1.000
_cell.angle_alpha   90.00
_cell.angle_beta   90.00
_cell.angle_gamma   90.00
#
_symmetry.space_group_name_H-M   'P 1'
#
loop_
_entity.id
_entity.type
_entity.pdbx_description
1 polymer ?
#
loop_
_entity_poly.entity_id
_entity_poly.type
_entity_poly.pdbx_seq_one_letter_code
_entity_poly.pdbx_strand_id
1 'polypeptide(L)'
;MILWIDRILSEFPSDLARLWVAADPDGVLLDEQILSLLRERGFEVLPFEDSVVFRAEYEERYREAWDKNEQGPARALVLHLRSSETGELPWDYLRQARIVPLSLANLFPKLSYGVVRQIGVEHLEALFEAQSRHASQSLGEAATKEFVLTHIFRLGPHLMSRPEDLWRELLRLHYRDAGLPPVLAAHVAQVLGERDAFKGLPIAELFASKSTMLRIVQDAWYRYMESIGVTGYRVSESLPADRITKIEVPFDHPDVRVIVDSMFLDGTLHPLSIHGVPVGIPEWAKVGIVQDPAALRNLVLEGIKSLLDSLPTLESSHRDWSQLARRFGEILARFHGLDAVRADGIRGNVEELQRLTDERLLEWVAKHYADLPSLPVAKGPVMVHHVPRFLSMRRIDGEEKVALLVFDGLAVDQWVQIREHVAKHSPKVDFVEGACFAWLPTLTSVSRQALFSGLKPREFADSIETTAQESSQWTRFWQDQGLRANEVMYRKGIKRVDQLEELETALSNPAIKVAGLVVDTVDEIVHGAILGKRGIANQISSWCESGFVDRLFAQLLNNGYHVYLTADHGNVEAVGVGRPSQGVIAETRGERVRAYRSEVLLSESSVACPGAIKLEIAGLPANFMPLFAGARTAFVTQGEQLVVHGGISVEELIVPFVKVRYVN
;
A
#
# COMPACT_ATOMS: atom_id res chain seq x y z
N MET A 1 -1.78 -10.43 26.73
CA MET A 1 -2.62 -9.88 25.64
C MET A 1 -2.71 -8.39 25.89
N ILE A 2 -2.85 -7.59 24.83
CA ILE A 2 -2.74 -6.13 24.91
C ILE A 2 -4.07 -5.59 25.46
N LEU A 3 -4.03 -4.62 26.38
CA LEU A 3 -5.21 -4.12 27.11
C LEU A 3 -6.35 -3.65 26.19
N TRP A 4 -5.99 -3.05 25.05
CA TRP A 4 -6.92 -2.61 24.01
C TRP A 4 -7.70 -3.78 23.39
N ILE A 5 -6.97 -4.78 22.92
CA ILE A 5 -7.52 -5.99 22.30
C ILE A 5 -8.38 -6.75 23.33
N ASP A 6 -7.88 -6.93 24.55
CA ASP A 6 -8.62 -7.58 25.64
C ASP A 6 -9.94 -6.87 25.91
N ARG A 7 -9.93 -5.54 25.96
CA ARG A 7 -11.15 -4.74 26.19
C ARG A 7 -12.20 -5.01 25.13
N ILE A 8 -11.83 -5.09 23.86
CA ILE A 8 -12.76 -5.31 22.74
C ILE A 8 -13.21 -6.77 22.70
N LEU A 9 -12.28 -7.72 22.76
CA LEU A 9 -12.59 -9.15 22.66
C LEU A 9 -13.38 -9.69 23.87
N SER A 10 -13.33 -9.02 25.02
CA SER A 10 -14.15 -9.38 26.19
C SER A 10 -15.66 -9.25 25.93
N GLU A 11 -16.07 -8.47 24.92
CA GLU A 11 -17.46 -8.30 24.52
C GLU A 11 -17.98 -9.46 23.63
N PHE A 12 -17.08 -10.34 23.13
CA PHE A 12 -17.40 -11.45 22.21
C PHE A 12 -17.02 -12.84 22.77
N PRO A 13 -17.72 -13.32 23.81
CA PRO A 13 -17.61 -14.70 24.27
C PRO A 13 -18.27 -15.67 23.26
N SER A 14 -17.53 -16.70 22.84
CA SER A 14 -17.89 -17.57 21.69
C SER A 14 -19.04 -18.54 21.93
N ASP A 15 -19.50 -18.70 23.18
CA ASP A 15 -20.54 -19.64 23.60
C ASP A 15 -21.92 -18.99 23.83
N LEU A 16 -22.02 -17.66 23.73
CA LEU A 16 -23.24 -16.95 24.14
C LEU A 16 -24.30 -16.73 23.04
N ALA A 17 -23.89 -16.63 21.78
CA ALA A 17 -24.81 -16.47 20.64
C ALA A 17 -24.13 -16.85 19.31
N ARG A 18 -24.92 -17.26 18.32
CA ARG A 18 -24.43 -17.50 16.95
C ARG A 18 -24.39 -16.23 16.09
N LEU A 19 -25.24 -15.24 16.37
CA LEU A 19 -25.28 -13.96 15.64
C LEU A 19 -25.01 -12.79 16.60
N TRP A 20 -24.14 -11.89 16.17
CA TRP A 20 -23.75 -10.68 16.88
C TRP A 20 -23.85 -9.47 15.95
N VAL A 21 -24.15 -8.30 16.51
CA VAL A 21 -24.14 -7.01 15.83
C VAL A 21 -23.16 -6.12 16.57
N ALA A 22 -22.06 -5.77 15.93
CA ALA A 22 -21.13 -4.77 16.43
C ALA A 22 -21.53 -3.40 15.89
N ALA A 23 -22.10 -2.54 16.75
CA ALA A 23 -22.41 -1.15 16.43
C ALA A 23 -21.13 -0.32 16.60
N ASP A 24 -20.40 -0.17 15.51
CA ASP A 24 -19.03 0.33 15.47
C ASP A 24 -18.90 1.47 14.45
N PRO A 25 -19.37 2.68 14.80
CA PRO A 25 -19.33 3.83 13.88
C PRO A 25 -17.90 4.23 13.50
N ASP A 26 -16.91 3.88 14.34
CA ASP A 26 -15.53 4.32 14.19
C ASP A 26 -14.61 3.24 13.55
N GLY A 27 -15.14 2.04 13.29
CA GLY A 27 -14.40 0.95 12.63
C GLY A 27 -13.34 0.29 13.51
N VAL A 28 -13.52 0.34 14.83
CA VAL A 28 -12.59 -0.22 15.84
C VAL A 28 -12.44 -1.73 15.73
N LEU A 29 -13.50 -2.46 15.36
CA LEU A 29 -13.45 -3.91 15.20
C LEU A 29 -12.64 -4.34 13.96
N LEU A 30 -12.52 -3.45 12.97
CA LEU A 30 -11.85 -3.73 11.71
C LEU A 30 -10.33 -3.50 11.81
N ASP A 31 -9.74 -4.13 12.82
CA ASP A 31 -8.30 -4.22 13.04
C ASP A 31 -7.83 -5.64 12.78
N GLU A 32 -6.68 -5.79 12.12
CA GLU A 32 -6.16 -7.07 11.66
C GLU A 32 -5.93 -8.08 12.80
N GLN A 33 -5.37 -7.63 13.93
CA GLN A 33 -5.10 -8.50 15.06
C GLN A 33 -6.41 -8.90 15.77
N ILE A 34 -7.35 -7.95 15.90
CA ILE A 34 -8.68 -8.20 16.46
C ILE A 34 -9.45 -9.21 15.61
N LEU A 35 -9.48 -9.03 14.29
CA LEU A 35 -10.14 -9.93 13.35
C LEU A 35 -9.53 -11.34 13.39
N SER A 36 -8.20 -11.44 13.40
CA SER A 36 -7.48 -12.71 13.51
C SER A 36 -7.83 -13.44 14.82
N LEU A 37 -7.82 -12.75 15.96
CA LEU A 37 -8.17 -13.33 17.27
C LEU A 37 -9.66 -13.69 17.39
N LEU A 38 -10.56 -12.94 16.74
CA LEU A 38 -11.97 -13.33 16.63
C LEU A 38 -12.13 -14.62 15.83
N ARG A 39 -11.39 -14.75 14.73
CA ARG A 39 -11.36 -15.97 13.89
C ARG A 39 -10.86 -17.18 14.66
N GLU A 40 -9.78 -17.05 15.43
CA GLU A 40 -9.28 -18.10 16.33
C GLU A 40 -10.32 -18.51 17.39
N ARG A 41 -11.17 -17.58 17.83
CA ARG A 41 -12.30 -17.84 18.74
C ARG A 41 -13.53 -18.43 18.03
N GLY A 42 -13.48 -18.62 16.71
CA GLY A 42 -14.54 -19.21 15.90
C GLY A 42 -15.58 -18.22 15.39
N PHE A 43 -15.27 -16.92 15.38
CA PHE A 43 -16.09 -15.88 14.78
C PHE A 43 -15.67 -15.59 13.34
N GLU A 44 -16.62 -15.32 12.45
CA GLU A 44 -16.38 -14.59 11.19
C GLU A 44 -16.97 -13.19 11.34
N VAL A 45 -16.33 -12.18 10.77
CA VAL A 45 -16.81 -10.78 10.78
C VAL A 45 -17.17 -10.39 9.37
N LEU A 46 -18.41 -9.96 9.15
CA LEU A 46 -18.91 -9.49 7.86
C LEU A 46 -19.40 -8.04 7.97
N PRO A 47 -18.91 -7.11 7.12
CA PRO A 47 -19.42 -5.75 7.06
C PRO A 47 -20.85 -5.72 6.53
N PHE A 48 -21.71 -4.90 7.15
CA PHE A 48 -23.06 -4.64 6.70
C PHE A 48 -23.10 -3.37 5.85
N GLU A 49 -23.08 -3.56 4.53
CA GLU A 49 -23.03 -2.46 3.56
C GLU A 49 -24.28 -2.40 2.70
N ASP A 50 -24.75 -3.57 2.28
CA ASP A 50 -26.00 -3.75 1.54
C ASP A 50 -26.82 -4.84 2.22
N SER A 51 -28.07 -4.50 2.56
CA SER A 51 -28.97 -5.40 3.28
C SER A 51 -29.32 -6.68 2.51
N VAL A 52 -29.36 -6.62 1.17
CA VAL A 52 -29.69 -7.75 0.29
C VAL A 52 -28.49 -8.65 0.10
N VAL A 53 -27.31 -8.08 -0.15
CA VAL A 53 -26.06 -8.84 -0.28
C VAL A 53 -25.75 -9.57 1.02
N PHE A 54 -25.82 -8.86 2.15
CA PHE A 54 -25.62 -9.48 3.45
C PHE A 54 -26.68 -10.58 3.72
N ARG A 55 -27.94 -10.35 3.34
CA ARG A 55 -29.00 -11.36 3.51
C ARG A 55 -28.68 -12.64 2.75
N ALA A 56 -28.28 -12.53 1.48
CA ALA A 56 -27.92 -13.69 0.67
C ALA A 56 -26.75 -14.45 1.31
N GLU A 57 -25.69 -13.74 1.69
CA GLU A 57 -24.51 -14.35 2.31
C GLU A 57 -24.84 -15.02 3.66
N TYR A 58 -25.63 -14.36 4.50
CA TYR A 58 -26.04 -14.88 5.79
C TYR A 58 -26.92 -16.14 5.67
N GLU A 59 -27.93 -16.10 4.80
CA GLU A 59 -28.88 -17.19 4.62
C GLU A 59 -28.20 -18.44 4.05
N GLU A 60 -27.44 -18.27 2.95
CA GLU A 60 -26.81 -19.37 2.23
C GLU A 60 -25.66 -19.99 3.00
N ARG A 61 -24.77 -19.17 3.60
CA ARG A 61 -23.54 -19.68 4.22
C ARG A 61 -23.76 -20.11 5.67
N TYR A 62 -24.58 -19.40 6.45
CA TYR A 62 -24.63 -19.60 7.89
C TYR A 62 -25.97 -20.17 8.34
N ARG A 63 -27.05 -19.47 8.05
CA ARG A 63 -28.35 -19.79 8.62
C ARG A 63 -28.85 -21.16 8.18
N GLU A 64 -28.71 -21.52 6.91
CA GLU A 64 -29.14 -22.84 6.43
C GLU A 64 -28.44 -23.99 7.19
N ALA A 65 -27.12 -23.91 7.35
CA ALA A 65 -26.35 -24.92 8.10
C ALA A 65 -26.72 -24.91 9.59
N TRP A 66 -26.83 -23.72 10.20
CA TRP A 66 -27.16 -23.57 11.61
C TRP A 66 -28.56 -24.08 11.97
N ASP A 67 -29.55 -23.85 11.10
CA ASP A 67 -30.93 -24.31 11.26
C ASP A 67 -31.01 -25.85 11.15
N LYS A 68 -30.11 -26.48 10.37
CA LYS A 68 -29.94 -27.95 10.29
C LYS A 68 -29.07 -28.54 11.40
N ASN A 69 -28.54 -27.73 12.33
CA ASN A 69 -27.53 -28.11 13.32
C ASN A 69 -26.22 -28.67 12.71
N GLU A 70 -25.90 -28.25 11.49
CA GLU A 70 -24.63 -28.53 10.83
C GLU A 70 -23.59 -27.45 11.19
N GLN A 71 -22.32 -27.72 10.91
CA GLN A 71 -21.28 -26.71 11.05
C GLN A 71 -21.35 -25.73 9.87
N GLY A 72 -21.62 -24.46 10.17
CA GLY A 72 -21.42 -23.37 9.22
C GLY A 72 -19.92 -23.02 9.07
N PRO A 73 -19.58 -22.04 8.20
CA PRO A 73 -18.21 -21.58 7.98
C PRO A 73 -17.51 -21.12 9.25
N ALA A 74 -18.28 -20.58 10.20
CA ALA A 74 -17.84 -20.22 11.53
C ALA A 74 -18.88 -20.62 12.58
N ARG A 75 -18.44 -20.69 13.85
CA ARG A 75 -19.31 -21.02 14.98
C ARG A 75 -20.28 -19.87 15.29
N ALA A 76 -19.81 -18.63 15.10
CA ALA A 76 -20.59 -17.42 15.26
C ALA A 76 -20.24 -16.40 14.16
N LEU A 77 -21.19 -15.52 13.85
CA LEU A 77 -21.05 -14.42 12.90
C LEU A 77 -21.21 -13.08 13.62
N VAL A 78 -20.30 -12.15 13.36
CA VAL A 78 -20.42 -10.74 13.74
C VAL A 78 -20.79 -9.92 12.50
N LEU A 79 -21.99 -9.36 12.52
CA LEU A 79 -22.41 -8.30 11.61
C LEU A 79 -21.76 -7.01 12.09
N HIS A 80 -20.80 -6.48 11.33
CA HIS A 80 -20.18 -5.19 11.60
C HIS A 80 -21.03 -4.08 10.99
N LEU A 81 -21.60 -3.23 11.85
CA LEU A 81 -22.43 -2.10 11.45
C LEU A 81 -21.64 -0.81 11.69
N ARG A 82 -21.38 -0.06 10.61
CA ARG A 82 -20.72 1.24 10.68
C ARG A 82 -21.67 2.38 11.10
N SER A 83 -22.41 2.14 12.17
CA SER A 83 -23.36 3.08 12.75
C SER A 83 -23.52 2.77 14.23
N SER A 84 -23.77 3.80 15.03
CA SER A 84 -24.25 3.63 16.40
C SER A 84 -25.73 3.28 16.46
N GLU A 85 -26.48 3.53 15.39
CA GLU A 85 -27.92 3.30 15.29
C GLU A 85 -28.18 1.95 14.63
N THR A 86 -28.77 1.01 15.36
CA THR A 86 -29.09 -0.34 14.86
C THR A 86 -30.48 -0.45 14.24
N GLY A 87 -31.28 0.62 14.29
CA GLY A 87 -32.68 0.61 13.86
C GLY A 87 -32.90 0.35 12.37
N GLU A 88 -31.87 0.53 11.54
CA GLU A 88 -31.90 0.24 10.10
C GLU A 88 -31.75 -1.26 9.78
N LEU A 89 -31.33 -2.07 10.77
CA LEU A 89 -31.19 -3.50 10.57
C LEU A 89 -32.56 -4.19 10.52
N PRO A 90 -32.72 -5.21 9.65
CA PRO A 90 -33.89 -6.09 9.67
C PRO A 90 -34.22 -6.59 11.09
N TRP A 91 -35.52 -6.55 11.41
CA TRP A 91 -36.00 -6.86 12.77
C TRP A 91 -35.64 -8.28 13.23
N ASP A 92 -35.57 -9.25 12.32
CA ASP A 92 -35.18 -10.62 12.64
C ASP A 92 -33.72 -10.71 13.09
N TYR A 93 -32.82 -9.89 12.53
CA TYR A 93 -31.45 -9.79 13.02
C TYR A 93 -31.41 -9.20 14.42
N LEU A 94 -32.10 -8.08 14.64
CA LEU A 94 -32.14 -7.42 15.96
C LEU A 94 -32.71 -8.33 17.05
N ARG A 95 -33.66 -9.20 16.71
CA ARG A 95 -34.25 -10.16 17.65
C ARG A 95 -33.31 -11.31 17.99
N GLN A 96 -32.52 -11.78 17.04
CA GLN A 96 -31.65 -12.96 17.21
C GLN A 96 -30.25 -12.61 17.69
N ALA A 97 -29.75 -11.43 17.32
CA ALA A 97 -28.38 -11.03 17.54
C ALA A 97 -28.16 -10.43 18.92
N ARG A 98 -26.94 -10.59 19.45
CA ARG A 98 -26.44 -9.76 20.56
C ARG A 98 -25.81 -8.48 20.03
N ILE A 99 -26.25 -7.34 20.56
CA ILE A 99 -25.76 -6.03 20.13
C ILE A 99 -24.62 -5.58 21.05
N VAL A 100 -23.47 -5.23 20.47
CA VAL A 100 -22.27 -4.78 21.17
C VAL A 100 -21.93 -3.36 20.68
N PRO A 101 -21.99 -2.32 21.54
CA PRO A 101 -21.67 -0.96 21.16
C PRO A 101 -20.15 -0.68 21.28
N LEU A 102 -19.48 -0.47 20.15
CA LEU A 102 -18.03 -0.24 20.04
C LEU A 102 -17.73 1.13 19.44
N SER A 103 -17.97 2.21 20.19
CA SER A 103 -17.56 3.55 19.78
C SER A 103 -16.29 4.01 20.49
N LEU A 104 -15.55 4.93 19.87
CA LEU A 104 -14.41 5.58 20.53
C LEU A 104 -14.87 6.37 21.77
N ALA A 105 -16.11 6.87 21.81
CA ALA A 105 -16.65 7.50 23.01
C ALA A 105 -16.75 6.52 24.18
N ASN A 106 -17.13 5.26 23.92
CA ASN A 106 -17.21 4.21 24.94
C ASN A 106 -15.81 3.74 25.40
N LEU A 107 -14.85 3.70 24.47
CA LEU A 107 -13.49 3.21 24.73
C LEU A 107 -12.57 4.29 25.33
N PHE A 108 -12.84 5.57 25.05
CA PHE A 108 -12.03 6.70 25.52
C PHE A 108 -12.84 7.69 26.38
N PRO A 109 -13.38 7.26 27.53
CA PRO A 109 -14.27 8.09 28.34
C PRO A 109 -13.59 9.32 28.97
N LYS A 110 -12.25 9.37 28.97
CA LYS A 110 -11.48 10.48 29.56
C LYS A 110 -10.93 11.46 28.51
N LEU A 111 -11.12 11.18 27.22
CA LEU A 111 -10.60 12.02 26.13
C LEU A 111 -11.76 12.57 25.30
N SER A 112 -11.55 13.71 24.65
CA SER A 112 -12.56 14.26 23.74
C SER A 112 -12.73 13.37 22.50
N TYR A 113 -13.92 12.79 22.32
CA TYR A 113 -14.30 12.00 21.15
C TYR A 113 -13.99 12.73 19.83
N GLY A 114 -14.27 14.03 19.76
CA GLY A 114 -14.05 14.85 18.58
C GLY A 114 -12.59 14.92 18.14
N VAL A 115 -11.64 14.83 19.09
CA VAL A 115 -10.21 14.74 18.81
C VAL A 115 -9.82 13.30 18.50
N VAL A 116 -10.22 12.34 19.34
CA VAL A 116 -9.83 10.91 19.21
C VAL A 116 -10.21 10.34 17.84
N ARG A 117 -11.41 10.64 17.34
CA ARG A 117 -11.87 10.18 16.01
C ARG A 117 -10.99 10.65 14.84
N GLN A 118 -10.18 11.69 15.04
CA GLN A 118 -9.30 12.25 14.03
C GLN A 118 -7.85 11.76 14.14
N ILE A 119 -7.48 11.06 15.23
CA ILE A 119 -6.08 10.67 15.45
C ILE A 119 -5.65 9.53 14.52
N GLY A 120 -6.60 8.67 14.11
CA GLY A 120 -6.33 7.52 13.26
C GLY A 120 -6.27 6.21 14.04
N VAL A 121 -6.73 5.13 13.40
CA VAL A 121 -6.89 3.80 14.00
C VAL A 121 -5.58 3.22 14.54
N GLU A 122 -4.46 3.48 13.85
CA GLU A 122 -3.11 3.03 14.21
C GLU A 122 -2.61 3.52 15.57
N HIS A 123 -3.23 4.56 16.11
CA HIS A 123 -2.81 5.17 17.37
C HIS A 123 -3.74 4.82 18.53
N LEU A 124 -4.88 4.17 18.26
CA LEU A 124 -5.91 3.93 19.27
C LEU A 124 -5.43 3.00 20.37
N GLU A 125 -4.71 1.93 20.03
CA GLU A 125 -4.16 1.01 21.03
C GLU A 125 -3.23 1.73 22.01
N ALA A 126 -2.20 2.41 21.49
CA ALA A 126 -1.26 3.17 22.30
C ALA A 126 -1.95 4.29 23.09
N LEU A 127 -2.98 4.91 22.50
CA LEU A 127 -3.78 5.94 23.17
C LEU A 127 -4.62 5.35 24.30
N PHE A 128 -5.12 4.13 24.16
CA PHE A 128 -5.94 3.47 25.17
C PHE A 128 -5.09 3.12 26.39
N GLU A 129 -3.87 2.62 26.16
CA GLU A 129 -2.90 2.42 27.22
C GLU A 129 -2.50 3.74 27.90
N ALA A 130 -2.18 4.76 27.10
CA ALA A 130 -1.79 6.06 27.63
C ALA A 130 -2.90 6.68 28.48
N GLN A 131 -4.16 6.65 28.01
CA GLN A 131 -5.32 7.10 28.77
C GLN A 131 -5.42 6.36 30.10
N SER A 132 -5.30 5.03 30.09
CA SER A 132 -5.42 4.19 31.28
C SER A 132 -4.35 4.50 32.32
N ARG A 133 -3.13 4.86 31.89
CA ARG A 133 -1.99 5.16 32.76
C ARG A 133 -1.92 6.61 33.22
N HIS A 134 -2.26 7.57 32.34
CA HIS A 134 -1.90 8.98 32.54
C HIS A 134 -3.12 9.92 32.64
N ALA A 135 -4.29 9.54 32.12
CA ALA A 135 -5.48 10.38 32.25
C ALA A 135 -6.15 10.13 33.61
N SER A 136 -5.94 11.05 34.57
CA SER A 136 -6.57 10.99 35.90
C SER A 136 -7.99 11.58 35.91
N GLN A 137 -8.30 12.46 34.96
CA GLN A 137 -9.59 13.15 34.82
C GLN A 137 -9.98 13.27 33.35
N SER A 138 -11.24 13.63 33.07
CA SER A 138 -11.71 13.91 31.71
C SER A 138 -11.06 15.18 31.16
N LEU A 139 -10.54 15.09 29.94
CA LEU A 139 -9.83 16.17 29.26
C LEU A 139 -10.73 16.83 28.21
N GLY A 140 -10.74 18.16 28.18
CA GLY A 140 -11.32 18.93 27.08
C GLY A 140 -10.51 18.78 25.77
N GLU A 141 -10.95 19.43 24.69
CA GLU A 141 -10.30 19.28 23.38
C GLU A 141 -8.82 19.69 23.37
N ALA A 142 -8.48 20.89 23.84
CA ALA A 142 -7.10 21.38 23.84
C ALA A 142 -6.17 20.47 24.67
N ALA A 143 -6.61 20.08 25.87
CA ALA A 143 -5.88 19.17 26.73
C ALA A 143 -5.76 17.76 26.11
N THR A 144 -6.78 17.30 25.37
CA THR A 144 -6.72 16.03 24.63
C THR A 144 -5.68 16.11 23.51
N LYS A 145 -5.61 17.22 22.75
CA LYS A 145 -4.59 17.42 21.70
C LYS A 145 -3.18 17.37 22.29
N GLU A 146 -2.93 18.11 23.37
CA GLU A 146 -1.64 18.07 24.10
C GLU A 146 -1.31 16.67 24.62
N PHE A 147 -2.30 15.98 25.17
CA PHE A 147 -2.16 14.62 25.67
C PHE A 147 -1.72 13.66 24.55
N VAL A 148 -2.38 13.71 23.40
CA VAL A 148 -2.06 12.86 22.25
C VAL A 148 -0.68 13.21 21.68
N LEU A 149 -0.36 14.49 21.50
CA LEU A 149 0.96 14.93 21.04
C LEU A 149 2.07 14.40 21.94
N THR A 150 1.91 14.52 23.25
CA THR A 150 2.92 14.11 24.24
C THR A 150 3.07 12.59 24.33
N HIS A 151 1.97 11.85 24.44
CA HIS A 151 2.04 10.42 24.78
C HIS A 151 2.12 9.50 23.55
N ILE A 152 1.62 9.97 22.40
CA ILE A 152 1.57 9.16 21.17
C ILE A 152 2.66 9.59 20.20
N PHE A 153 2.68 10.86 19.84
CA PHE A 153 3.65 11.39 18.89
C PHE A 153 4.98 11.78 19.55
N ARG A 154 5.05 11.74 20.89
CA ARG A 154 6.22 12.16 21.69
C ARG A 154 6.71 13.56 21.32
N LEU A 155 5.77 14.43 20.98
CA LEU A 155 6.01 15.77 20.48
C LEU A 155 5.61 16.79 21.55
N GLY A 156 6.55 17.66 21.93
CA GLY A 156 6.30 18.78 22.83
C GLY A 156 6.48 20.11 22.11
N PRO A 157 5.45 20.69 21.48
CA PRO A 157 5.57 21.92 20.70
C PRO A 157 6.16 23.08 21.50
N HIS A 158 5.81 23.19 22.79
CA HIS A 158 6.33 24.23 23.67
C HIS A 158 7.85 24.21 23.87
N LEU A 159 8.50 23.05 23.67
CA LEU A 159 9.93 22.86 23.83
C LEU A 159 10.75 23.25 22.58
N MET A 160 10.10 23.46 21.43
CA MET A 160 10.78 23.78 20.17
C MET A 160 11.07 25.28 20.09
N SER A 161 12.27 25.70 20.47
CA SER A 161 12.62 27.12 20.55
C SER A 161 13.49 27.61 19.39
N ARG A 162 14.24 26.71 18.76
CA ARG A 162 15.19 27.02 17.68
C ARG A 162 14.85 26.22 16.41
N PRO A 163 15.31 26.66 15.22
CA PRO A 163 15.08 25.94 13.96
C PRO A 163 15.53 24.47 13.98
N GLU A 164 16.67 24.16 14.60
CA GLU A 164 17.19 22.80 14.74
C GLU A 164 16.27 21.89 15.58
N ASP A 165 15.60 22.45 16.61
CA ASP A 165 14.65 21.68 17.42
C ASP A 165 13.43 21.30 16.57
N LEU A 166 12.91 22.24 15.78
CA LEU A 166 11.78 22.01 14.86
C LEU A 166 12.13 20.97 13.81
N TRP A 167 13.23 21.16 13.07
CA TRP A 167 13.62 20.26 11.99
C TRP A 167 13.96 18.86 12.49
N ARG A 168 14.60 18.73 13.65
CA ARG A 168 14.84 17.42 14.27
C ARG A 168 13.53 16.68 14.53
N GLU A 169 12.56 17.31 15.19
CA GLU A 169 11.29 16.64 15.51
C GLU A 169 10.45 16.37 14.25
N LEU A 170 10.42 17.32 13.32
CA LEU A 170 9.72 17.16 12.04
C LEU A 170 10.26 15.98 11.22
N LEU A 171 11.59 15.90 11.07
CA LEU A 171 12.25 14.82 10.33
C LEU A 171 12.05 13.48 11.05
N ARG A 172 12.19 13.42 12.38
CA ARG A 172 11.95 12.20 13.17
C ARG A 172 10.53 11.68 13.01
N LEU A 173 9.55 12.59 13.01
CA LEU A 173 8.14 12.25 12.89
C LEU A 173 7.86 11.58 11.55
N HIS A 174 8.27 12.21 10.45
CA HIS A 174 8.02 11.72 9.10
C HIS A 174 8.90 10.55 8.68
N TYR A 175 10.11 10.43 9.23
CA TYR A 175 10.97 9.26 9.04
C TYR A 175 10.26 7.98 9.56
N ARG A 176 9.51 8.11 10.65
CA ARG A 176 8.71 7.02 11.24
C ARG A 176 7.30 6.90 10.62
N ASP A 177 7.03 7.60 9.51
CA ASP A 177 5.73 7.66 8.85
C ASP A 177 4.57 8.10 9.77
N ALA A 178 4.88 8.90 10.80
CA ALA A 178 3.94 9.31 11.85
C ALA A 178 3.42 10.75 11.67
N GLY A 179 3.20 11.18 10.42
CA GLY A 179 2.71 12.54 10.11
C GLY A 179 1.45 12.89 10.92
N LEU A 180 1.35 14.14 11.38
CA LEU A 180 0.27 14.53 12.29
C LEU A 180 -1.08 14.62 11.55
N PRO A 181 -2.17 14.13 12.17
CA PRO A 181 -3.52 14.47 11.76
C PRO A 181 -3.71 15.99 11.65
N PRO A 182 -4.50 16.51 10.69
CA PRO A 182 -4.67 17.95 10.48
C PRO A 182 -5.06 18.72 11.74
N VAL A 183 -5.90 18.13 12.60
CA VAL A 183 -6.32 18.75 13.87
C VAL A 183 -5.17 18.95 14.86
N LEU A 184 -4.19 18.05 14.86
CA LEU A 184 -2.99 18.17 15.70
C LEU A 184 -1.96 19.07 15.03
N ALA A 185 -1.76 18.95 13.72
CA ALA A 185 -0.84 19.81 12.98
C ALA A 185 -1.23 21.30 13.07
N ALA A 186 -2.52 21.61 12.96
CA ALA A 186 -3.06 22.96 13.16
C ALA A 186 -2.82 23.47 14.59
N HIS A 187 -2.96 22.59 15.60
CA HIS A 187 -2.69 22.91 16.99
C HIS A 187 -1.19 23.20 17.22
N VAL A 188 -0.29 22.39 16.66
CA VAL A 188 1.16 22.66 16.70
C VAL A 188 1.49 24.00 16.04
N ALA A 189 0.91 24.28 14.88
CA ALA A 189 1.11 25.55 14.19
C ALA A 189 0.62 26.75 15.02
N GLN A 190 -0.50 26.61 15.74
CA GLN A 190 -0.98 27.64 16.65
C GLN A 190 0.01 27.88 17.80
N VAL A 191 0.53 26.82 18.40
CA VAL A 191 1.50 26.93 19.53
C VAL A 191 2.84 27.52 19.09
N LEU A 192 3.31 27.19 17.88
CA LEU A 192 4.61 27.66 17.36
C LEU A 192 4.53 29.01 16.65
N GLY A 193 3.38 29.36 16.08
CA GLY A 193 3.20 30.53 15.22
C GLY A 193 3.41 31.88 15.92
N GLU A 194 3.38 31.92 17.25
CA GLU A 194 3.69 33.11 18.05
C GLU A 194 5.20 33.42 18.12
N ARG A 195 6.07 32.52 17.62
CA ARG A 195 7.52 32.64 17.71
C ARG A 195 8.13 33.17 16.42
N ASP A 196 8.91 34.25 16.51
CA ASP A 196 9.59 34.85 15.35
C ASP A 196 10.51 33.88 14.62
N ALA A 197 11.12 32.92 15.32
CA ALA A 197 12.02 31.91 14.75
C ALA A 197 11.38 31.01 13.68
N PHE A 198 10.05 30.91 13.64
CA PHE A 198 9.31 30.05 12.70
C PHE A 198 8.42 30.83 11.73
N LYS A 199 8.56 32.16 11.72
CA LYS A 199 7.73 33.04 10.89
C LYS A 199 7.93 32.73 9.41
N GLY A 200 6.83 32.54 8.68
CA GLY A 200 6.84 32.23 7.24
C GLY A 200 6.98 30.75 6.90
N LEU A 201 7.14 29.86 7.88
CA LEU A 201 7.10 28.41 7.66
C LEU A 201 5.65 27.89 7.65
N PRO A 202 5.27 27.02 6.70
CA PRO A 202 3.95 26.39 6.68
C PRO A 202 3.89 25.23 7.69
N ILE A 203 3.96 25.54 8.99
CA ILE A 203 4.12 24.56 10.08
C ILE A 203 3.06 23.44 10.03
N ALA A 204 1.78 23.79 9.85
CA ALA A 204 0.71 22.80 9.80
C ALA A 204 0.90 21.81 8.63
N GLU A 205 1.23 22.32 7.44
CA GLU A 205 1.45 21.49 6.25
C GLU A 205 2.70 20.62 6.42
N LEU A 206 3.78 21.20 6.97
CA LEU A 206 5.01 20.46 7.26
C LEU A 206 4.76 19.28 8.18
N PHE A 207 4.03 19.46 9.29
CA PHE A 207 3.75 18.36 10.21
C PHE A 207 2.74 17.34 9.67
N ALA A 208 1.79 17.77 8.83
CA ALA A 208 0.75 16.89 8.30
C ALA A 208 1.18 16.10 7.06
N SER A 209 2.04 16.67 6.21
CA SER A 209 2.34 16.13 4.87
C SER A 209 3.80 15.76 4.71
N LYS A 210 4.08 14.45 4.72
CA LYS A 210 5.41 13.88 4.45
C LYS A 210 5.95 14.31 3.09
N SER A 211 5.12 14.25 2.04
CA SER A 211 5.54 14.66 0.68
C SER A 211 5.96 16.13 0.62
N THR A 212 5.19 17.01 1.27
CA THR A 212 5.52 18.45 1.35
C THR A 212 6.83 18.67 2.09
N MET A 213 7.00 17.98 3.22
CA MET A 213 8.24 18.04 4.00
C MET A 213 9.44 17.54 3.18
N LEU A 214 9.36 16.34 2.60
CA LEU A 214 10.46 15.75 1.81
C LEU A 214 10.85 16.65 0.65
N ARG A 215 9.88 17.22 -0.07
CA ARG A 215 10.13 18.16 -1.16
C ARG A 215 10.91 19.40 -0.70
N ILE A 216 10.52 19.98 0.44
CA ILE A 216 11.20 21.15 1.01
C ILE A 216 12.62 20.79 1.46
N VAL A 217 12.80 19.65 2.13
CA VAL A 217 14.11 19.18 2.60
C VAL A 217 15.03 18.85 1.43
N GLN A 218 14.52 18.19 0.39
CA GLN A 218 15.26 17.82 -0.80
C GLN A 218 15.77 19.05 -1.56
N ASP A 219 14.92 20.07 -1.75
CA ASP A 219 15.35 21.32 -2.39
C ASP A 219 16.32 22.11 -1.52
N ALA A 220 16.09 22.15 -0.19
CA ALA A 220 17.02 22.75 0.75
C ALA A 220 18.38 22.05 0.72
N TRP A 221 18.42 20.71 0.57
CA TRP A 221 19.65 19.93 0.43
C TRP A 221 20.44 20.36 -0.81
N TYR A 222 19.77 20.48 -1.95
CA TYR A 222 20.43 20.92 -3.18
C TYR A 222 20.98 22.34 -3.08
N ARG A 223 20.23 23.27 -2.47
CA ARG A 223 20.72 24.63 -2.19
C ARG A 223 21.89 24.63 -1.20
N TYR A 224 21.84 23.77 -0.18
CA TYR A 224 22.93 23.60 0.77
C TYR A 224 24.20 23.09 0.07
N MET A 225 24.09 22.08 -0.81
CA MET A 225 25.19 21.59 -1.65
C MET A 225 25.80 22.69 -2.53
N GLU A 226 24.95 23.47 -3.20
CA GLU A 226 25.39 24.60 -4.01
C GLU A 226 26.14 25.65 -3.17
N SER A 227 25.65 25.93 -1.96
CA SER A 227 26.28 26.89 -1.03
C SER A 227 27.67 26.48 -0.58
N ILE A 228 27.97 25.18 -0.54
CA ILE A 228 29.30 24.63 -0.22
C ILE A 228 30.14 24.31 -1.48
N GLY A 229 29.73 24.83 -2.65
CA GLY A 229 30.47 24.72 -3.90
C GLY A 229 30.31 23.39 -4.65
N VAL A 230 29.34 22.56 -4.26
CA VAL A 230 29.04 21.29 -4.91
C VAL A 230 27.92 21.50 -5.91
N THR A 231 28.24 21.40 -7.19
CA THR A 231 27.25 21.44 -8.28
C THR A 231 27.12 20.06 -8.90
N GLY A 232 25.88 19.71 -9.27
CA GLY A 232 25.55 18.40 -9.80
C GLY A 232 24.17 18.38 -10.42
N TYR A 233 23.79 17.21 -10.91
CA TYR A 233 22.45 16.94 -11.40
C TYR A 233 21.58 16.46 -10.25
N ARG A 234 20.45 17.14 -10.09
CA ARG A 234 19.41 16.70 -9.15
C ARG A 234 18.82 15.39 -9.67
N VAL A 235 18.76 14.38 -8.79
CA VAL A 235 18.11 13.09 -9.08
C VAL A 235 16.59 13.20 -8.92
N SER A 236 16.13 14.21 -8.19
CA SER A 236 14.71 14.54 -7.97
C SER A 236 14.44 16.03 -8.20
N GLU A 237 13.16 16.44 -8.17
CA GLU A 237 12.64 17.74 -8.62
C GLU A 237 13.40 19.02 -8.18
N SER A 238 13.25 20.07 -8.99
CA SER A 238 13.44 21.48 -8.57
C SER A 238 12.08 22.11 -8.36
N LEU A 239 11.92 22.90 -7.28
CA LEU A 239 10.72 23.69 -7.08
C LEU A 239 10.59 24.75 -8.19
N PRO A 240 9.37 25.04 -8.70
CA PRO A 240 9.16 26.16 -9.61
C PRO A 240 9.71 27.44 -9.00
N ALA A 241 10.46 28.22 -9.80
CA ALA A 241 11.16 29.44 -9.36
C ALA A 241 10.23 30.49 -8.71
N ASP A 242 8.92 30.38 -8.94
CA ASP A 242 7.97 31.46 -8.69
C ASP A 242 7.21 31.34 -7.35
N ARG A 243 7.47 30.31 -6.52
CA ARG A 243 6.58 30.02 -5.37
C ARG A 243 7.15 29.87 -3.97
N ILE A 244 8.45 30.08 -3.71
CA ILE A 244 8.99 29.66 -2.41
C ILE A 244 9.77 30.76 -1.67
N THR A 245 9.24 31.12 -0.50
CA THR A 245 10.00 31.63 0.64
C THR A 245 11.21 30.72 0.85
N LYS A 246 12.44 31.21 0.71
CA LYS A 246 13.67 30.41 0.86
C LYS A 246 13.69 29.74 2.25
N ILE A 247 13.29 28.47 2.34
CA ILE A 247 13.33 27.71 3.60
C ILE A 247 14.71 27.07 3.72
N GLU A 248 15.40 27.32 4.84
CA GLU A 248 16.70 26.72 5.16
C GLU A 248 16.53 25.60 6.21
N VAL A 249 17.31 24.54 6.04
CA VAL A 249 17.37 23.37 6.93
C VAL A 249 18.79 23.27 7.49
N PRO A 250 18.98 23.15 8.82
CA PRO A 250 20.31 23.10 9.43
C PRO A 250 20.93 21.70 9.31
N PHE A 251 21.34 21.32 8.11
CA PHE A 251 21.90 19.99 7.80
C PHE A 251 23.20 19.66 8.53
N ASP A 252 23.96 20.69 8.91
CA ASP A 252 25.21 20.57 9.66
C ASP A 252 25.01 20.23 11.15
N HIS A 253 23.78 20.39 11.65
CA HIS A 253 23.45 20.03 13.02
C HIS A 253 23.40 18.49 13.20
N PRO A 254 24.14 17.89 14.16
CA PRO A 254 24.25 16.44 14.33
C PRO A 254 22.91 15.71 14.44
N ASP A 255 21.95 16.28 15.17
CA ASP A 255 20.62 15.68 15.36
C ASP A 255 19.78 15.62 14.07
N VAL A 256 19.99 16.56 13.14
CA VAL A 256 19.30 16.61 11.84
C VAL A 256 19.99 15.66 10.87
N ARG A 257 21.33 15.74 10.82
CA ARG A 257 22.18 14.95 9.96
C ARG A 257 21.90 13.44 10.06
N VAL A 258 21.86 12.87 11.26
CA VAL A 258 21.66 11.42 11.44
C VAL A 258 20.37 10.92 10.79
N ILE A 259 19.31 11.73 10.80
CA ILE A 259 18.02 11.37 10.21
C ILE A 259 18.07 11.52 8.70
N VAL A 260 18.67 12.61 8.20
CA VAL A 260 18.87 12.85 6.77
C VAL A 260 19.74 11.77 6.14
N ASP A 261 20.81 11.35 6.81
CA ASP A 261 21.66 10.23 6.39
C ASP A 261 20.79 8.97 6.20
N SER A 262 19.94 8.67 7.19
CA SER A 262 19.03 7.51 7.14
C SER A 262 17.99 7.61 6.02
N MET A 263 17.51 8.81 5.72
CA MET A 263 16.57 9.08 4.62
C MET A 263 17.22 8.91 3.23
N PHE A 264 18.52 9.15 3.08
CA PHE A 264 19.22 8.80 1.85
C PHE A 264 19.41 7.28 1.71
N LEU A 265 19.68 6.59 2.82
CA LEU A 265 19.85 5.13 2.84
C LEU A 265 18.56 4.39 2.46
N ASP A 266 17.40 4.87 2.91
CA ASP A 266 16.11 4.24 2.64
C ASP A 266 15.42 4.73 1.36
N GLY A 267 16.02 5.69 0.65
CA GLY A 267 15.54 6.24 -0.61
C GLY A 267 14.46 7.32 -0.49
N THR A 268 14.08 7.73 0.73
CA THR A 268 13.11 8.83 0.90
C THR A 268 13.66 10.19 0.52
N LEU A 269 14.99 10.38 0.63
CA LEU A 269 15.72 11.47 0.00
C LEU A 269 16.65 10.94 -1.09
N HIS A 270 16.84 11.74 -2.13
CA HIS A 270 17.61 11.40 -3.32
C HIS A 270 18.95 12.14 -3.31
N PRO A 271 20.08 11.42 -3.35
CA PRO A 271 21.40 12.05 -3.34
C PRO A 271 21.62 12.91 -4.61
N LEU A 272 22.50 13.91 -4.51
CA LEU A 272 22.90 14.72 -5.66
C LEU A 272 23.93 13.94 -6.50
N SER A 273 23.70 13.79 -7.81
CA SER A 273 24.70 13.20 -8.71
C SER A 273 25.69 14.25 -9.15
N ILE A 274 26.99 14.06 -8.90
CA ILE A 274 28.03 15.04 -9.24
C ILE A 274 28.95 14.52 -10.34
N HIS A 275 29.56 15.44 -11.10
CA HIS A 275 30.65 15.11 -12.03
C HIS A 275 31.99 15.52 -11.43
N GLY A 276 32.72 14.55 -10.86
CA GLY A 276 34.00 14.78 -10.19
C GLY A 276 33.84 15.20 -8.72
N VAL A 277 34.90 14.99 -7.92
CA VAL A 277 34.90 15.24 -6.46
C VAL A 277 35.34 16.68 -6.17
N PRO A 278 34.46 17.56 -5.66
CA PRO A 278 34.87 18.86 -5.15
C PRO A 278 35.80 18.66 -3.93
N VAL A 279 36.92 19.36 -3.93
CA VAL A 279 37.84 19.39 -2.78
C VAL A 279 37.18 20.20 -1.67
N GLY A 280 36.79 19.54 -0.56
CA GLY A 280 36.27 20.23 0.64
C GLY A 280 34.89 19.80 1.14
N ILE A 281 34.26 18.76 0.58
CA ILE A 281 32.98 18.24 1.10
C ILE A 281 33.20 17.58 2.47
N PRO A 282 32.43 17.94 3.52
CA PRO A 282 32.48 17.23 4.79
C PRO A 282 32.19 15.72 4.61
N GLU A 283 32.98 14.84 5.23
CA GLU A 283 32.84 13.36 5.09
C GLU A 283 31.40 12.86 5.24
N TRP A 284 30.72 13.45 6.21
CA TRP A 284 29.29 13.34 6.43
C TRP A 284 28.36 13.52 5.22
N ALA A 285 28.56 14.56 4.42
CA ALA A 285 27.63 14.97 3.38
C ALA A 285 27.74 14.04 2.16
N LYS A 286 28.74 13.14 2.14
CA LYS A 286 28.96 12.17 1.07
C LYS A 286 27.81 11.18 0.91
N VAL A 287 27.06 10.85 1.96
CA VAL A 287 25.90 9.93 1.84
C VAL A 287 24.79 10.52 0.96
N GLY A 288 24.64 11.85 0.94
CA GLY A 288 23.70 12.58 0.10
C GLY A 288 24.24 12.92 -1.28
N ILE A 289 25.33 12.28 -1.73
CA ILE A 289 25.98 12.51 -3.01
C ILE A 289 26.42 11.19 -3.65
N VAL A 290 26.08 10.97 -4.92
CA VAL A 290 26.61 9.81 -5.67
C VAL A 290 27.79 10.30 -6.52
N GLN A 291 29.00 9.88 -6.10
CA GLN A 291 30.27 10.30 -6.70
C GLN A 291 30.77 9.31 -7.77
N ASP A 292 30.48 8.02 -7.60
CA ASP A 292 30.80 6.94 -8.53
C ASP A 292 29.87 5.72 -8.31
N PRO A 293 29.89 4.70 -9.18
CA PRO A 293 29.04 3.53 -8.99
C PRO A 293 29.44 2.64 -7.79
N ALA A 294 30.63 2.83 -7.18
CA ALA A 294 31.02 2.12 -5.95
C ALA A 294 30.32 2.69 -4.71
N ALA A 295 30.09 4.01 -4.67
CA ALA A 295 29.27 4.65 -3.65
C ALA A 295 27.83 4.13 -3.68
N LEU A 296 27.22 3.98 -4.87
CA LEU A 296 25.89 3.40 -5.03
C LEU A 296 25.84 1.95 -4.55
N ARG A 297 26.87 1.13 -4.84
CA ARG A 297 26.97 -0.24 -4.32
C ARG A 297 26.96 -0.28 -2.79
N ASN A 298 27.72 0.61 -2.14
CA ASN A 298 27.78 0.65 -0.68
C ASN A 298 26.45 1.12 -0.08
N LEU A 299 25.78 2.10 -0.71
CA LEU A 299 24.44 2.53 -0.34
C LEU A 299 23.44 1.36 -0.36
N VAL A 300 23.45 0.55 -1.43
CA VAL A 300 22.60 -0.66 -1.54
C VAL A 300 22.93 -1.66 -0.42
N LEU A 301 24.21 -1.92 -0.14
CA LEU A 301 24.62 -2.82 0.94
C LEU A 301 24.16 -2.36 2.33
N GLU A 302 24.26 -1.07 2.62
CA GLU A 302 23.80 -0.49 3.88
C GLU A 302 22.27 -0.54 3.99
N GLY A 303 21.56 -0.24 2.90
CA GLY A 303 20.11 -0.42 2.80
C GLY A 303 19.67 -1.85 3.08
N ILE A 304 20.37 -2.85 2.50
CA ILE A 304 20.08 -4.28 2.75
C ILE A 304 20.21 -4.62 4.24
N LYS A 305 21.31 -4.19 4.89
CA LYS A 305 21.50 -4.42 6.33
C LYS A 305 20.40 -3.78 7.16
N SER A 306 20.05 -2.52 6.85
CA SER A 306 18.98 -1.81 7.53
C SER A 306 17.62 -2.51 7.39
N LEU A 307 17.31 -3.07 6.21
CA LEU A 307 16.09 -3.85 6.02
C LEU A 307 16.10 -5.15 6.80
N LEU A 308 17.21 -5.90 6.76
CA LEU A 308 17.35 -7.15 7.52
C LEU A 308 17.11 -6.95 9.03
N ASP A 309 17.63 -5.86 9.59
CA ASP A 309 17.47 -5.50 11.01
C ASP A 309 16.04 -5.07 11.36
N SER A 310 15.23 -4.67 10.37
CA SER A 310 13.88 -4.13 10.55
C SER A 310 12.78 -4.89 9.80
N LEU A 311 13.06 -6.13 9.39
CA LEU A 311 12.07 -6.97 8.71
C LEU A 311 10.81 -7.14 9.57
N PRO A 312 9.60 -6.99 8.99
CA PRO A 312 8.35 -7.29 9.67
C PRO A 312 8.35 -8.69 10.30
N THR A 313 7.49 -8.83 11.30
CA THR A 313 7.30 -10.07 12.07
C THR A 313 5.88 -10.58 11.87
N LEU A 314 5.57 -11.75 12.44
CA LEU A 314 4.21 -12.29 12.40
C LEU A 314 3.17 -11.34 13.01
N GLU A 315 3.53 -10.55 14.02
CA GLU A 315 2.61 -9.60 14.67
C GLU A 315 2.59 -8.21 14.02
N SER A 316 3.38 -8.00 12.96
CA SER A 316 3.39 -6.75 12.21
C SER A 316 2.09 -6.58 11.42
N SER A 317 1.71 -5.33 11.15
CA SER A 317 0.53 -5.00 10.37
C SER A 317 0.79 -5.07 8.85
N HIS A 318 -0.27 -5.12 8.05
CA HIS A 318 -0.17 -4.94 6.59
C HIS A 318 0.52 -3.62 6.17
N ARG A 319 0.50 -2.59 7.03
CA ARG A 319 1.15 -1.30 6.76
C ARG A 319 2.66 -1.40 6.89
N ASP A 320 3.16 -2.18 7.85
CA ASP A 320 4.58 -2.45 8.00
C ASP A 320 5.11 -3.18 6.76
N TRP A 321 4.33 -4.14 6.24
CA TRP A 321 4.62 -4.80 4.96
C TRP A 321 4.57 -3.86 3.76
N SER A 322 3.60 -2.95 3.71
CA SER A 322 3.51 -1.92 2.66
C SER A 322 4.70 -0.95 2.71
N GLN A 323 5.17 -0.59 3.91
CA GLN A 323 6.37 0.22 4.10
C GLN A 323 7.64 -0.54 3.72
N LEU A 324 7.74 -1.81 4.11
CA LEU A 324 8.82 -2.68 3.68
C LEU A 324 8.88 -2.74 2.16
N ALA A 325 7.76 -3.01 1.49
CA ALA A 325 7.70 -3.15 0.03
C ALA A 325 8.25 -1.92 -0.70
N ARG A 326 7.94 -0.72 -0.22
CA ARG A 326 8.51 0.53 -0.77
C ARG A 326 10.04 0.55 -0.63
N ARG A 327 10.57 0.39 0.59
CA ARG A 327 12.03 0.41 0.86
C ARG A 327 12.76 -0.73 0.13
N PHE A 328 12.11 -1.88 0.01
CA PHE A 328 12.62 -3.04 -0.70
C PHE A 328 12.70 -2.78 -2.20
N GLY A 329 11.67 -2.17 -2.79
CA GLY A 329 11.65 -1.70 -4.17
C GLY A 329 12.78 -0.71 -4.48
N GLU A 330 13.03 0.26 -3.59
CA GLU A 330 14.13 1.22 -3.70
C GLU A 330 15.51 0.53 -3.79
N ILE A 331 15.75 -0.46 -2.94
CA ILE A 331 17.00 -1.22 -2.89
C ILE A 331 17.16 -2.07 -4.15
N LEU A 332 16.11 -2.78 -4.57
CA LEU A 332 16.15 -3.62 -5.77
C LEU A 332 16.33 -2.78 -7.05
N ALA A 333 15.65 -1.65 -7.16
CA ALA A 333 15.81 -0.74 -8.30
C ALA A 333 17.27 -0.28 -8.45
N ARG A 334 17.89 0.15 -7.34
CA ARG A 334 19.31 0.55 -7.30
C ARG A 334 20.25 -0.62 -7.57
N PHE A 335 19.96 -1.81 -7.03
CA PHE A 335 20.73 -3.03 -7.30
C PHE A 335 20.73 -3.37 -8.79
N HIS A 336 19.57 -3.33 -9.44
CA HIS A 336 19.44 -3.59 -10.88
C HIS A 336 20.09 -2.49 -11.74
N GLY A 337 20.27 -1.27 -11.19
CA GLY A 337 21.03 -0.19 -11.80
C GLY A 337 22.56 -0.30 -11.70
N LEU A 338 23.11 -1.22 -10.89
CA LEU A 338 24.57 -1.42 -10.79
C LEU A 338 25.16 -2.07 -12.05
N ASP A 339 26.43 -1.84 -12.35
CA ASP A 339 27.15 -2.65 -13.34
C ASP A 339 27.34 -4.10 -12.86
N ALA A 340 27.66 -5.00 -13.79
CA ALA A 340 27.70 -6.43 -13.51
C ALA A 340 28.70 -6.81 -12.39
N VAL A 341 29.88 -6.18 -12.35
CA VAL A 341 30.92 -6.51 -11.37
C VAL A 341 30.48 -6.10 -9.96
N ARG A 342 29.91 -4.90 -9.83
CA ARG A 342 29.44 -4.39 -8.53
C ARG A 342 28.20 -5.13 -8.04
N ALA A 343 27.27 -5.46 -8.94
CA ALA A 343 26.09 -6.25 -8.63
C ALA A 343 26.47 -7.66 -8.16
N ASP A 344 27.40 -8.33 -8.85
CA ASP A 344 27.87 -9.67 -8.48
C ASP A 344 28.47 -9.70 -7.08
N GLY A 345 29.28 -8.69 -6.74
CA GLY A 345 29.90 -8.57 -5.41
C GLY A 345 28.94 -8.32 -4.25
N ILE A 346 27.62 -8.17 -4.49
CA ILE A 346 26.58 -8.02 -3.45
C ILE A 346 25.35 -8.91 -3.69
N ARG A 347 25.39 -9.77 -4.72
CA ARG A 347 24.26 -10.62 -5.13
C ARG A 347 23.77 -11.52 -3.98
N GLY A 348 24.69 -12.17 -3.28
CA GLY A 348 24.34 -13.04 -2.15
C GLY A 348 23.64 -12.30 -1.00
N ASN A 349 23.92 -11.00 -0.81
CA ASN A 349 23.20 -10.18 0.18
C ASN A 349 21.75 -9.89 -0.24
N VAL A 350 21.51 -9.68 -1.53
CA VAL A 350 20.16 -9.49 -2.08
C VAL A 350 19.37 -10.78 -2.02
N GLU A 351 19.97 -11.91 -2.40
CA GLU A 351 19.35 -13.23 -2.34
C GLU A 351 18.96 -13.60 -0.90
N GLU A 352 19.81 -13.30 0.09
CA GLU A 352 19.48 -13.54 1.50
C GLU A 352 18.35 -12.63 2.01
N LEU A 353 18.36 -11.35 1.63
CA LEU A 353 17.27 -10.42 1.94
C LEU A 353 15.94 -10.91 1.33
N GLN A 354 15.95 -11.31 0.06
CA GLN A 354 14.78 -11.86 -0.63
C GLN A 354 14.26 -13.13 0.06
N ARG A 355 15.15 -14.08 0.36
CA ARG A 355 14.80 -15.35 1.03
C ARG A 355 14.15 -15.13 2.40
N LEU A 356 14.78 -14.35 3.27
CA LEU A 356 14.25 -14.06 4.61
C LEU A 356 12.93 -13.29 4.56
N THR A 357 12.79 -12.39 3.58
CA THR A 357 11.55 -11.63 3.39
C THR A 357 10.42 -12.53 2.93
N ASP A 358 10.67 -13.41 1.95
CA ASP A 358 9.67 -14.36 1.44
C ASP A 358 9.21 -15.35 2.53
N GLU A 359 10.14 -15.84 3.37
CA GLU A 359 9.83 -16.75 4.49
C GLU A 359 8.90 -16.09 5.52
N ARG A 360 9.23 -14.88 5.97
CA ARG A 360 8.39 -14.15 6.93
C ARG A 360 7.05 -13.72 6.35
N LEU A 361 7.03 -13.34 5.07
CA LEU A 361 5.78 -12.95 4.40
C LEU A 361 4.85 -14.14 4.26
N LEU A 362 5.38 -15.33 3.94
CA LEU A 362 4.58 -16.55 3.87
C LEU A 362 3.91 -16.87 5.22
N GLU A 363 4.67 -16.82 6.32
CA GLU A 363 4.14 -17.02 7.67
C GLU A 363 3.04 -16.00 8.01
N TRP A 364 3.28 -14.73 7.69
CA TRP A 364 2.31 -13.66 7.92
C TRP A 364 1.05 -13.80 7.07
N VAL A 365 1.20 -14.10 5.78
CA VAL A 365 0.08 -14.32 4.85
C VAL A 365 -0.80 -15.47 5.31
N ALA A 366 -0.21 -16.57 5.78
CA ALA A 366 -0.95 -17.71 6.28
C ALA A 366 -1.86 -17.38 7.49
N LYS A 367 -1.48 -16.39 8.30
CA LYS A 367 -2.23 -15.98 9.50
C LYS A 367 -3.18 -14.81 9.25
N HIS A 368 -2.76 -13.79 8.51
CA HIS A 368 -3.42 -12.48 8.48
C HIS A 368 -4.07 -12.11 7.14
N TYR A 369 -3.69 -12.75 6.03
CA TYR A 369 -4.18 -12.34 4.70
C TYR A 369 -5.71 -12.44 4.58
N ALA A 370 -6.33 -13.40 5.26
CA ALA A 370 -7.77 -13.61 5.28
C ALA A 370 -8.56 -12.47 5.97
N ASP A 371 -7.88 -11.61 6.75
CA ASP A 371 -8.48 -10.46 7.43
C ASP A 371 -8.52 -9.22 6.50
N LEU A 372 -7.58 -9.12 5.55
CA LEU A 372 -7.39 -7.92 4.72
C LEU A 372 -8.64 -7.48 3.93
N PRO A 373 -9.46 -8.38 3.34
CA PRO A 373 -10.65 -7.96 2.60
C PRO A 373 -11.69 -7.22 3.45
N SER A 374 -11.68 -7.42 4.78
CA SER A 374 -12.61 -6.78 5.71
C SER A 374 -12.11 -5.42 6.24
N LEU A 375 -10.87 -5.03 5.92
CA LEU A 375 -10.29 -3.78 6.41
C LEU A 375 -10.89 -2.54 5.72
N PRO A 376 -10.96 -1.40 6.43
CA PRO A 376 -11.61 -0.20 5.92
C PRO A 376 -10.78 0.50 4.85
N VAL A 377 -11.45 1.00 3.81
CA VAL A 377 -10.80 1.64 2.64
C VAL A 377 -10.54 3.14 2.80
N ALA A 378 -11.03 3.77 3.87
CA ALA A 378 -11.13 5.23 3.97
C ALA A 378 -9.78 5.98 3.89
N LYS A 379 -8.69 5.37 4.39
CA LYS A 379 -7.35 5.94 4.36
C LYS A 379 -6.55 5.57 3.11
N GLY A 380 -7.04 4.63 2.31
CA GLY A 380 -6.34 4.05 1.16
C GLY A 380 -6.84 2.62 0.93
N PRO A 381 -6.76 2.10 -0.31
CA PRO A 381 -7.07 0.71 -0.57
C PRO A 381 -6.04 -0.20 0.10
N VAL A 382 -6.49 -1.15 0.92
CA VAL A 382 -5.61 -2.19 1.49
C VAL A 382 -5.34 -3.26 0.44
N MET A 383 -6.36 -3.61 -0.35
CA MET A 383 -6.28 -4.58 -1.44
C MET A 383 -6.77 -4.00 -2.75
N VAL A 384 -6.38 -4.59 -3.88
CA VAL A 384 -6.74 -4.08 -5.21
C VAL A 384 -8.26 -3.97 -5.44
N HIS A 385 -9.08 -4.86 -4.89
CA HIS A 385 -10.55 -4.78 -5.00
C HIS A 385 -11.16 -3.62 -4.19
N HIS A 386 -10.40 -3.03 -3.26
CA HIS A 386 -10.83 -1.82 -2.56
C HIS A 386 -10.69 -0.56 -3.42
N VAL A 387 -9.89 -0.61 -4.50
CA VAL A 387 -9.56 0.56 -5.31
C VAL A 387 -10.80 1.26 -5.88
N PRO A 388 -11.77 0.58 -6.56
CA PRO A 388 -12.93 1.27 -7.11
C PRO A 388 -13.73 2.03 -6.05
N ARG A 389 -13.89 1.41 -4.87
CA ARG A 389 -14.58 2.03 -3.73
C ARG A 389 -13.82 3.23 -3.20
N PHE A 390 -12.51 3.12 -3.00
CA PHE A 390 -11.69 4.27 -2.61
C PHE A 390 -11.84 5.42 -3.60
N LEU A 391 -11.79 5.14 -4.90
CA LEU A 391 -11.97 6.15 -5.94
C LEU A 391 -13.37 6.78 -5.89
N SER A 392 -14.43 5.99 -5.64
CA SER A 392 -15.79 6.52 -5.49
C SER A 392 -15.90 7.51 -4.33
N MET A 393 -15.24 7.23 -3.20
CA MET A 393 -15.16 8.15 -2.06
C MET A 393 -14.45 9.44 -2.43
N ARG A 394 -13.35 9.36 -3.20
CA ARG A 394 -12.63 10.55 -3.67
C ARG A 394 -13.49 11.42 -4.58
N ARG A 395 -14.35 10.82 -5.41
CA ARG A 395 -15.32 11.57 -6.22
C ARG A 395 -16.35 12.30 -5.36
N ILE A 396 -16.85 11.64 -4.32
CA ILE A 396 -17.76 12.27 -3.33
C ILE A 396 -17.07 13.44 -2.63
N ASP A 397 -15.76 13.33 -2.37
CA ASP A 397 -14.92 14.38 -1.79
C ASP A 397 -14.50 15.48 -2.80
N GLY A 398 -15.04 15.47 -4.03
CA GLY A 398 -14.86 16.55 -5.01
C GLY A 398 -13.92 16.25 -6.18
N GLU A 399 -13.37 15.04 -6.30
CA GLU A 399 -12.58 14.63 -7.47
C GLU A 399 -13.50 14.26 -8.66
N GLU A 400 -14.04 15.26 -9.36
CA GLU A 400 -15.14 15.03 -10.33
C GLU A 400 -14.81 14.03 -11.45
N LYS A 401 -13.58 14.09 -11.98
CA LYS A 401 -13.04 13.19 -13.01
C LYS A 401 -11.90 12.33 -12.44
N VAL A 402 -12.02 11.01 -12.52
CA VAL A 402 -11.02 10.07 -12.00
C VAL A 402 -10.52 9.13 -13.09
N ALA A 403 -9.22 8.90 -13.14
CA ALA A 403 -8.61 7.90 -14.01
C ALA A 403 -7.84 6.87 -13.18
N LEU A 404 -8.15 5.60 -13.37
CA LEU A 404 -7.40 4.47 -12.84
C LEU A 404 -6.51 3.90 -13.95
N LEU A 405 -5.20 4.03 -13.77
CA LEU A 405 -4.16 3.44 -14.60
C LEU A 405 -3.68 2.15 -13.94
N VAL A 406 -3.82 1.03 -14.64
CA VAL A 406 -3.26 -0.26 -14.23
C VAL A 406 -2.11 -0.59 -15.16
N PHE A 407 -0.89 -0.61 -14.63
CA PHE A 407 0.26 -1.11 -15.37
C PHE A 407 0.37 -2.61 -15.05
N ASP A 408 -0.02 -3.44 -16.02
CA ASP A 408 -0.09 -4.89 -15.90
C ASP A 408 1.27 -5.47 -15.50
N GLY A 409 1.31 -6.25 -14.42
CA GLY A 409 2.55 -6.87 -13.95
C GLY A 409 3.59 -5.93 -13.34
N LEU A 410 3.28 -4.68 -13.00
CA LEU A 410 4.24 -3.71 -12.46
C LEU A 410 4.65 -4.02 -11.00
N ALA A 411 5.93 -4.37 -10.80
CA ALA A 411 6.53 -4.54 -9.48
C ALA A 411 6.97 -3.21 -8.83
N VAL A 412 7.13 -3.20 -7.51
CA VAL A 412 7.52 -2.00 -6.74
C VAL A 412 8.89 -1.44 -7.13
N ASP A 413 9.86 -2.28 -7.47
CA ASP A 413 11.19 -1.86 -7.94
C ASP A 413 11.14 -1.21 -9.33
N GLN A 414 10.19 -1.63 -10.15
CA GLN A 414 9.97 -1.11 -11.50
C GLN A 414 9.25 0.24 -11.44
N TRP A 415 8.32 0.41 -10.49
CA TRP A 415 7.71 1.70 -10.21
C TRP A 415 8.74 2.77 -9.82
N VAL A 416 9.73 2.42 -9.00
CA VAL A 416 10.83 3.35 -8.63
C VAL A 416 11.53 3.91 -9.87
N GLN A 417 11.81 3.07 -10.87
CA GLN A 417 12.44 3.49 -12.13
C GLN A 417 11.55 4.45 -12.93
N ILE A 418 10.26 4.13 -13.03
CA ILE A 418 9.28 4.99 -13.71
C ILE A 418 9.18 6.35 -13.02
N ARG A 419 9.08 6.35 -11.68
CA ARG A 419 9.00 7.55 -10.86
C ARG A 419 10.24 8.44 -11.06
N GLU A 420 11.43 7.88 -10.96
CA GLU A 420 12.69 8.62 -11.14
C GLU A 420 12.82 9.19 -12.56
N HIS A 421 12.41 8.42 -13.58
CA HIS A 421 12.37 8.92 -14.96
C HIS A 421 11.43 10.12 -15.10
N VAL A 422 10.19 10.01 -14.60
CA VAL A 422 9.19 11.09 -14.73
C VAL A 422 9.61 12.31 -13.91
N ALA A 423 10.17 12.13 -12.71
CA ALA A 423 10.69 13.22 -11.91
C ALA A 423 11.81 14.01 -12.65
N LYS A 424 12.62 13.32 -13.46
CA LYS A 424 13.67 13.92 -14.28
C LYS A 424 13.14 14.65 -15.51
N HIS A 425 12.14 14.11 -16.20
CA HIS A 425 11.69 14.61 -17.51
C HIS A 425 10.43 15.50 -17.45
N SER A 426 9.65 15.38 -16.39
CA SER A 426 8.37 16.07 -16.18
C SER A 426 8.30 16.69 -14.76
N PRO A 427 9.14 17.69 -14.42
CA PRO A 427 9.31 18.25 -13.06
C PRO A 427 8.13 19.09 -12.54
N LYS A 428 6.97 18.96 -13.19
CA LYS A 428 5.70 19.51 -12.71
C LYS A 428 4.79 18.41 -12.17
N VAL A 429 5.18 17.14 -12.29
CA VAL A 429 4.39 15.97 -11.91
C VAL A 429 4.92 15.42 -10.59
N ASP A 430 4.03 15.34 -9.60
CA ASP A 430 4.30 14.83 -8.26
C ASP A 430 3.47 13.58 -7.97
N PHE A 431 3.96 12.80 -7.00
CA PHE A 431 3.40 11.51 -6.62
C PHE A 431 3.09 11.46 -5.12
N VAL A 432 1.89 10.96 -4.79
CA VAL A 432 1.58 10.50 -3.43
C VAL A 432 1.61 8.98 -3.45
N GLU A 433 2.67 8.41 -2.88
CA GLU A 433 2.98 6.98 -2.98
C GLU A 433 2.44 6.19 -1.78
N GLY A 434 1.66 5.16 -2.09
CA GLY A 434 1.27 4.08 -1.19
C GLY A 434 1.47 2.72 -1.87
N ALA A 435 0.96 1.68 -1.22
CA ALA A 435 0.92 0.33 -1.76
C ALA A 435 -0.37 -0.35 -1.32
N CYS A 436 -0.77 -1.39 -2.05
CA CYS A 436 -1.89 -2.26 -1.69
C CYS A 436 -1.56 -3.71 -2.07
N PHE A 437 -2.32 -4.65 -1.53
CA PHE A 437 -2.14 -6.08 -1.77
C PHE A 437 -2.96 -6.53 -2.99
N ALA A 438 -2.30 -7.20 -3.92
CA ALA A 438 -2.92 -7.99 -4.96
C ALA A 438 -3.70 -9.17 -4.37
N TRP A 439 -4.63 -9.74 -5.15
CA TRP A 439 -5.27 -10.99 -4.76
C TRP A 439 -4.33 -12.18 -4.96
N LEU A 440 -4.36 -13.12 -4.02
CA LEU A 440 -3.76 -14.43 -4.17
C LEU A 440 -4.75 -15.40 -4.85
N PRO A 441 -4.31 -16.22 -5.82
CA PRO A 441 -2.99 -16.14 -6.45
C PRO A 441 -2.85 -14.86 -7.30
N THR A 442 -1.62 -14.33 -7.40
CA THR A 442 -1.27 -13.08 -8.11
C THR A 442 -1.31 -13.26 -9.63
N LEU A 443 -2.44 -13.73 -10.13
CA LEU A 443 -2.77 -13.91 -11.54
C LEU A 443 -3.59 -12.72 -12.03
N THR A 444 -3.32 -12.27 -13.26
CA THR A 444 -4.08 -11.20 -13.93
C THR A 444 -5.59 -11.43 -13.85
N SER A 445 -6.08 -12.63 -14.16
CA SER A 445 -7.51 -12.94 -14.20
C SER A 445 -8.20 -12.87 -12.83
N VAL A 446 -7.45 -13.12 -11.76
CA VAL A 446 -7.95 -13.06 -10.38
C VAL A 446 -7.85 -11.62 -9.88
N SER A 447 -6.65 -11.06 -9.88
CA SER A 447 -6.35 -9.79 -9.23
C SER A 447 -6.89 -8.59 -9.99
N ARG A 448 -6.73 -8.55 -11.32
CA ARG A 448 -7.20 -7.41 -12.14
C ARG A 448 -8.70 -7.37 -12.30
N GLN A 449 -9.34 -8.53 -12.38
CA GLN A 449 -10.80 -8.60 -12.41
C GLN A 449 -11.39 -8.17 -11.07
N ALA A 450 -10.79 -8.55 -9.94
CA ALA A 450 -11.16 -8.04 -8.62
C ALA A 450 -10.96 -6.51 -8.54
N LEU A 451 -9.86 -6.00 -9.09
CA LEU A 451 -9.55 -4.57 -9.16
C LEU A 451 -10.63 -3.79 -9.94
N PHE A 452 -11.04 -4.24 -11.13
CA PHE A 452 -12.04 -3.51 -11.94
C PHE A 452 -13.49 -3.77 -11.54
N SER A 453 -13.79 -4.87 -10.86
CA SER A 453 -15.15 -5.15 -10.36
C SER A 453 -15.41 -4.53 -8.98
N GLY A 454 -14.36 -4.36 -8.17
CA GLY A 454 -14.50 -4.06 -6.74
C GLY A 454 -14.96 -5.25 -5.90
N LEU A 455 -15.04 -6.44 -6.51
CA LEU A 455 -15.54 -7.66 -5.88
C LEU A 455 -14.40 -8.58 -5.42
N LYS A 456 -14.72 -9.47 -4.48
CA LYS A 456 -13.86 -10.60 -4.10
C LYS A 456 -13.92 -11.68 -5.19
N PRO A 457 -12.85 -12.46 -5.41
CA PRO A 457 -12.82 -13.51 -6.45
C PRO A 457 -13.98 -14.51 -6.44
N ARG A 458 -14.52 -14.85 -5.27
CA ARG A 458 -15.68 -15.74 -5.12
C ARG A 458 -16.94 -15.21 -5.80
N GLU A 459 -17.10 -13.89 -5.91
CA GLU A 459 -18.30 -13.24 -6.44
C GLU A 459 -18.31 -13.23 -7.97
N PHE A 460 -17.19 -13.58 -8.61
CA PHE A 460 -17.06 -13.77 -10.05
C PHE A 460 -16.49 -15.15 -10.40
N ALA A 461 -16.87 -16.18 -9.63
CA ALA A 461 -16.38 -17.55 -9.78
C ALA A 461 -16.45 -18.09 -11.22
N ASP A 462 -17.52 -17.74 -11.96
CA ASP A 462 -17.75 -18.19 -13.35
C ASP A 462 -16.78 -17.57 -14.36
N SER A 463 -16.14 -16.44 -14.02
CA SER A 463 -15.21 -15.72 -14.91
C SER A 463 -13.80 -15.56 -14.33
N ILE A 464 -13.47 -16.20 -13.20
CA ILE A 464 -12.18 -16.06 -12.48
C ILE A 464 -10.93 -16.36 -13.33
N GLU A 465 -11.07 -17.12 -14.41
CA GLU A 465 -9.96 -17.54 -15.29
C GLU A 465 -9.74 -16.62 -16.50
N THR A 466 -10.53 -15.55 -16.64
CA THR A 466 -10.46 -14.64 -17.79
C THR A 466 -10.63 -13.18 -17.37
N THR A 467 -10.16 -12.25 -18.21
CA THR A 467 -10.35 -10.81 -18.04
C THR A 467 -11.49 -10.25 -18.91
N ALA A 468 -12.31 -11.13 -19.49
CA ALA A 468 -13.36 -10.76 -20.44
C ALA A 468 -14.46 -9.87 -19.83
N GLN A 469 -14.74 -10.00 -18.54
CA GLN A 469 -15.79 -9.26 -17.84
C GLN A 469 -15.32 -7.92 -17.24
N GLU A 470 -14.04 -7.54 -17.38
CA GLU A 470 -13.52 -6.32 -16.72
C GLU A 470 -14.27 -5.05 -17.16
N SER A 471 -14.55 -4.90 -18.46
CA SER A 471 -15.25 -3.71 -18.99
C SER A 471 -16.69 -3.60 -18.48
N SER A 472 -17.43 -4.71 -18.47
CA SER A 472 -18.82 -4.77 -17.99
C SER A 472 -18.89 -4.56 -16.48
N GLN A 473 -17.98 -5.18 -15.72
CA GLN A 473 -17.91 -5.04 -14.26
C GLN A 473 -17.50 -3.64 -13.83
N TRP A 474 -16.53 -3.02 -14.50
CA TRP A 474 -16.15 -1.62 -14.24
C TRP A 474 -17.31 -0.67 -14.51
N THR A 475 -18.00 -0.84 -15.64
CA THR A 475 -19.19 -0.05 -15.96
C THR A 475 -20.27 -0.22 -14.90
N ARG A 476 -20.57 -1.47 -14.51
CA ARG A 476 -21.58 -1.80 -13.51
C ARG A 476 -21.28 -1.17 -12.15
N PHE A 477 -20.05 -1.33 -11.66
CA PHE A 477 -19.62 -0.73 -10.39
C PHE A 477 -19.94 0.77 -10.36
N TRP A 478 -19.59 1.51 -11.42
CA TRP A 478 -19.83 2.95 -11.47
C TRP A 478 -21.29 3.33 -11.69
N GLN A 479 -22.10 2.47 -12.33
CA GLN A 479 -23.54 2.66 -12.39
C GLN A 479 -24.20 2.52 -11.02
N ASP A 480 -23.74 1.58 -10.20
CA ASP A 480 -24.18 1.43 -8.83
C ASP A 480 -23.76 2.63 -7.96
N GLN A 481 -22.70 3.34 -8.34
CA GLN A 481 -22.29 4.63 -7.77
C GLN A 481 -22.98 5.85 -8.43
N GLY A 482 -24.02 5.65 -9.23
CA GLY A 482 -24.87 6.71 -9.78
C GLY A 482 -24.40 7.34 -11.09
N LEU A 483 -23.38 6.80 -11.77
CA LEU A 483 -22.99 7.24 -13.11
C LEU A 483 -23.81 6.57 -14.22
N ARG A 484 -23.94 7.23 -15.37
CA ARG A 484 -24.48 6.60 -16.58
C ARG A 484 -23.38 5.85 -17.31
N ALA A 485 -23.74 4.81 -18.05
CA ALA A 485 -22.79 3.99 -18.80
C ALA A 485 -21.90 4.81 -19.77
N ASN A 486 -22.45 5.87 -20.38
CA ASN A 486 -21.70 6.75 -21.29
C ASN A 486 -20.77 7.74 -20.56
N GLU A 487 -20.77 7.77 -19.23
CA GLU A 487 -19.85 8.55 -18.39
C GLU A 487 -18.66 7.71 -17.92
N VAL A 488 -18.67 6.40 -18.22
CA VAL A 488 -17.65 5.44 -17.81
C VAL A 488 -16.90 4.95 -19.06
N MET A 489 -15.57 5.02 -19.00
CA MET A 489 -14.68 4.50 -20.03
C MET A 489 -13.85 3.36 -19.45
N TYR A 490 -13.67 2.31 -20.25
CA TYR A 490 -12.68 1.27 -20.01
C TYR A 490 -11.89 1.02 -21.30
N ARG A 491 -10.57 0.92 -21.20
CA ARG A 491 -9.70 0.56 -22.34
C ARG A 491 -8.51 -0.27 -21.86
N LYS A 492 -8.27 -1.39 -22.52
CA LYS A 492 -7.09 -2.25 -22.32
C LYS A 492 -6.26 -2.37 -23.58
N GLY A 493 -5.06 -2.95 -23.47
CA GLY A 493 -4.18 -3.13 -24.63
C GLY A 493 -3.42 -1.87 -25.03
N ILE A 494 -3.23 -0.93 -24.11
CA ILE A 494 -2.44 0.28 -24.34
C ILE A 494 -0.97 -0.09 -24.15
N LYS A 495 -0.16 0.07 -25.20
CA LYS A 495 1.22 -0.46 -25.22
C LYS A 495 2.24 0.54 -25.78
N ARG A 496 1.80 1.35 -26.74
CA ARG A 496 2.68 2.17 -27.58
C ARG A 496 2.19 3.61 -27.72
N VAL A 497 3.13 4.49 -28.05
CA VAL A 497 2.89 5.94 -28.18
C VAL A 497 1.84 6.28 -29.24
N ASP A 498 1.79 5.54 -30.35
CA ASP A 498 0.84 5.78 -31.45
C ASP A 498 -0.63 5.58 -31.03
N GLN A 499 -0.87 4.79 -29.98
CA GLN A 499 -2.21 4.59 -29.43
C GLN A 499 -2.69 5.75 -28.54
N LEU A 500 -1.76 6.62 -28.10
CA LEU A 500 -2.07 7.72 -27.17
C LEU A 500 -2.89 8.84 -27.82
N GLU A 501 -2.81 9.03 -29.14
CA GLU A 501 -3.59 10.07 -29.84
C GLU A 501 -5.09 9.70 -29.90
N GLU A 502 -5.40 8.45 -30.22
CA GLU A 502 -6.77 7.93 -30.19
C GLU A 502 -7.31 7.93 -28.75
N LEU A 503 -6.48 7.57 -27.78
CA LEU A 503 -6.83 7.61 -26.36
C LEU A 503 -7.16 9.03 -25.90
N GLU A 504 -6.33 10.02 -26.24
CA GLU A 504 -6.57 11.43 -25.92
C GLU A 504 -7.88 11.94 -26.51
N THR A 505 -8.17 11.58 -27.76
CA THR A 505 -9.44 11.93 -28.41
C THR A 505 -10.62 11.41 -27.59
N ALA A 506 -10.58 10.16 -27.13
CA ALA A 506 -11.62 9.58 -26.29
C ALA A 506 -11.71 10.25 -24.90
N LEU A 507 -10.57 10.51 -24.25
CA LEU A 507 -10.49 11.10 -22.91
C LEU A 507 -10.92 12.57 -22.85
N SER A 508 -10.82 13.28 -23.97
CA SER A 508 -11.23 14.68 -24.11
C SER A 508 -12.75 14.88 -24.08
N ASN A 509 -13.53 13.81 -24.25
CA ASN A 509 -14.98 13.87 -24.16
C ASN A 509 -15.42 14.29 -22.75
N PRO A 510 -16.10 15.45 -22.58
CA PRO A 510 -16.47 15.96 -21.26
C PRO A 510 -17.53 15.12 -20.53
N ALA A 511 -18.21 14.21 -21.24
CA ALA A 511 -19.14 13.25 -20.66
C ALA A 511 -18.42 12.19 -19.81
N ILE A 512 -17.17 11.82 -20.17
CA ILE A 512 -16.43 10.82 -19.41
C ILE A 512 -16.03 11.40 -18.06
N LYS A 513 -16.49 10.75 -16.99
CA LYS A 513 -16.19 11.08 -15.59
C LYS A 513 -15.23 10.09 -14.96
N VAL A 514 -15.25 8.84 -15.42
CA VAL A 514 -14.32 7.83 -14.93
C VAL A 514 -13.70 7.05 -16.08
N ALA A 515 -12.39 6.86 -16.04
CA ALA A 515 -11.64 6.04 -16.99
C ALA A 515 -10.87 4.92 -16.27
N GLY A 516 -11.05 3.67 -16.69
CA GLY A 516 -10.22 2.54 -16.32
C GLY A 516 -9.32 2.16 -17.50
N LEU A 517 -8.01 2.26 -17.35
CA LEU A 517 -7.03 2.07 -18.42
C LEU A 517 -6.01 1.01 -18.03
N VAL A 518 -5.78 0.04 -18.92
CA VAL A 518 -4.78 -1.01 -18.73
C VAL A 518 -3.64 -0.84 -19.73
N VAL A 519 -2.42 -0.73 -19.19
CA VAL A 519 -1.16 -0.66 -19.92
C VAL A 519 -0.44 -1.98 -19.76
N ASP A 520 -0.29 -2.72 -20.87
CA ASP A 520 0.20 -4.10 -20.85
C ASP A 520 1.73 -4.19 -21.01
N THR A 521 2.41 -3.05 -21.24
CA THR A 521 3.82 -3.04 -21.69
C THR A 521 4.78 -3.71 -20.71
N VAL A 522 4.56 -3.55 -19.41
CA VAL A 522 5.45 -4.12 -18.39
C VAL A 522 5.33 -5.64 -18.36
N ASP A 523 4.12 -6.17 -18.37
CA ASP A 523 3.88 -7.62 -18.47
C ASP A 523 4.48 -8.24 -19.74
N GLU A 524 4.36 -7.57 -20.89
CA GLU A 524 5.01 -8.01 -22.14
C GLU A 524 6.54 -8.02 -22.05
N ILE A 525 7.12 -7.01 -21.38
CA ILE A 525 8.55 -6.94 -21.09
C ILE A 525 8.97 -8.12 -20.19
N VAL A 526 8.20 -8.42 -19.16
CA VAL A 526 8.45 -9.53 -18.21
C VAL A 526 8.45 -10.87 -18.93
N HIS A 527 7.40 -11.18 -19.70
CA HIS A 527 7.30 -12.44 -20.42
C HIS A 527 8.33 -12.59 -21.55
N GLY A 528 8.86 -11.48 -22.08
CA GLY A 528 9.95 -11.47 -23.06
C GLY A 528 11.36 -11.46 -22.48
N ALA A 529 11.51 -11.46 -21.15
CA ALA A 529 12.80 -11.24 -20.50
C ALA A 529 13.71 -12.48 -20.54
N ILE A 530 14.90 -12.31 -21.13
CA ILE A 530 15.96 -13.34 -21.15
C ILE A 530 17.05 -13.06 -20.11
N LEU A 531 17.30 -11.78 -19.81
CA LEU A 531 18.39 -11.33 -18.94
C LEU A 531 17.92 -11.07 -17.49
N GLY A 532 16.82 -11.71 -17.09
CA GLY A 532 16.25 -11.55 -15.76
C GLY A 532 15.77 -10.12 -15.46
N LYS A 533 15.65 -9.78 -14.17
CA LYS A 533 15.15 -8.47 -13.73
C LYS A 533 16.07 -7.30 -14.11
N ARG A 534 17.38 -7.54 -14.23
CA ARG A 534 18.32 -6.55 -14.77
C ARG A 534 18.01 -6.20 -16.23
N GLY A 535 17.64 -7.20 -17.04
CA GLY A 535 17.20 -6.98 -18.41
C GLY A 535 15.94 -6.13 -18.48
N ILE A 536 14.96 -6.46 -17.64
CA ILE A 536 13.68 -5.74 -17.52
C ILE A 536 13.91 -4.28 -17.14
N ALA A 537 14.79 -4.00 -16.17
CA ALA A 537 15.14 -2.63 -15.78
C ALA A 537 15.57 -1.76 -16.97
N ASN A 538 16.42 -2.30 -17.85
CA ASN A 538 16.85 -1.58 -19.06
C ASN A 538 15.70 -1.38 -20.05
N GLN A 539 14.82 -2.38 -20.22
CA GLN A 539 13.68 -2.28 -21.11
C GLN A 539 12.64 -1.27 -20.61
N ILE A 540 12.41 -1.19 -19.30
CA ILE A 540 11.54 -0.17 -18.69
C ILE A 540 12.13 1.22 -18.88
N SER A 541 13.44 1.39 -18.67
CA SER A 541 14.11 2.68 -18.95
C SER A 541 13.90 3.11 -20.41
N SER A 542 14.12 2.21 -21.36
CA SER A 542 13.90 2.46 -22.79
C SER A 542 12.43 2.78 -23.12
N TRP A 543 11.49 2.06 -22.49
CA TRP A 543 10.07 2.35 -22.62
C TRP A 543 9.70 3.74 -22.09
N CYS A 544 10.26 4.16 -20.95
CA CYS A 544 10.07 5.50 -20.42
C CYS A 544 10.67 6.56 -21.34
N GLU A 545 11.89 6.34 -21.86
CA GLU A 545 12.58 7.22 -22.82
C GLU A 545 11.81 7.41 -24.15
N SER A 546 10.95 6.46 -24.53
CA SER A 546 10.03 6.64 -25.66
C SER A 546 9.04 7.81 -25.46
N GLY A 547 8.92 8.31 -24.23
CA GLY A 547 8.00 9.37 -23.82
C GLY A 547 6.56 8.90 -23.71
N PHE A 548 6.31 7.58 -23.66
CA PHE A 548 4.97 7.02 -23.47
C PHE A 548 4.38 7.43 -22.12
N VAL A 549 5.11 7.19 -21.04
CA VAL A 549 4.63 7.42 -19.66
C VAL A 549 4.38 8.91 -19.42
N ASP A 550 5.34 9.76 -19.78
CA ASP A 550 5.24 11.22 -19.64
C ASP A 550 4.00 11.76 -20.37
N ARG A 551 3.77 11.31 -21.62
CA ARG A 551 2.62 11.72 -22.42
C ARG A 551 1.30 11.23 -21.84
N LEU A 552 1.23 9.97 -21.40
CA LEU A 552 0.01 9.42 -20.80
C LEU A 552 -0.40 10.19 -19.55
N PHE A 553 0.53 10.44 -18.62
CA PHE A 553 0.24 11.25 -17.43
C PHE A 553 -0.16 12.68 -17.81
N ALA A 554 0.58 13.32 -18.73
CA ALA A 554 0.26 14.68 -19.16
C ALA A 554 -1.12 14.77 -19.79
N GLN A 555 -1.50 13.84 -20.68
CA GLN A 555 -2.81 13.80 -21.32
C GLN A 555 -3.94 13.72 -20.29
N LEU A 556 -3.85 12.81 -19.31
CA LEU A 556 -4.88 12.67 -18.29
C LEU A 556 -4.98 13.90 -17.39
N LEU A 557 -3.85 14.40 -16.89
CA LEU A 557 -3.83 15.58 -16.03
C LEU A 557 -4.33 16.84 -16.75
N ASN A 558 -3.91 17.06 -18.01
CA ASN A 558 -4.38 18.18 -18.83
C ASN A 558 -5.89 18.11 -19.14
N ASN A 559 -6.45 16.90 -19.20
CA ASN A 559 -7.90 16.68 -19.36
C ASN A 559 -8.68 16.71 -18.03
N GLY A 560 -8.04 17.16 -16.95
CA GLY A 560 -8.65 17.38 -15.63
C GLY A 560 -8.93 16.11 -14.84
N TYR A 561 -8.30 14.98 -15.17
CA TYR A 561 -8.45 13.76 -14.38
C TYR A 561 -7.57 13.81 -13.12
N HIS A 562 -8.13 13.35 -12.01
CA HIS A 562 -7.36 12.88 -10.86
C HIS A 562 -6.86 11.46 -11.18
N VAL A 563 -5.54 11.31 -11.30
CA VAL A 563 -4.91 10.09 -11.81
C VAL A 563 -4.42 9.23 -10.66
N TYR A 564 -4.85 7.98 -10.65
CA TYR A 564 -4.40 6.94 -9.72
C TYR A 564 -3.76 5.81 -10.52
N LEU A 565 -2.54 5.44 -10.17
CA LEU A 565 -1.79 4.35 -10.78
C LEU A 565 -1.66 3.18 -9.80
N THR A 566 -1.83 1.97 -10.31
CA THR A 566 -1.55 0.74 -9.58
C THR A 566 -1.15 -0.39 -10.53
N ALA A 567 -1.00 -1.60 -9.99
CA ALA A 567 -0.81 -2.83 -10.74
C ALA A 567 -1.80 -3.88 -10.23
N ASP A 568 -2.01 -4.93 -11.00
CA ASP A 568 -2.78 -6.10 -10.59
C ASP A 568 -1.90 -7.13 -9.87
N HIS A 569 -0.65 -7.27 -10.27
CA HIS A 569 0.42 -7.98 -9.57
C HIS A 569 1.76 -7.38 -9.98
N GLY A 570 2.84 -7.80 -9.32
CA GLY A 570 4.19 -7.61 -9.84
C GLY A 570 4.83 -8.91 -10.30
N ASN A 571 6.15 -9.05 -10.16
CA ASN A 571 6.92 -10.15 -10.76
C ASN A 571 8.25 -10.39 -10.02
N VAL A 572 8.80 -11.61 -10.14
CA VAL A 572 10.08 -12.03 -9.54
C VAL A 572 10.89 -12.90 -10.50
N GLU A 573 12.22 -12.89 -10.33
CA GLU A 573 13.08 -13.94 -10.88
C GLU A 573 12.81 -15.26 -10.16
N ALA A 574 12.62 -16.33 -10.93
CA ALA A 574 12.37 -17.66 -10.41
C ALA A 574 13.27 -18.71 -11.09
N VAL A 575 13.43 -19.85 -10.43
CA VAL A 575 14.11 -21.03 -10.98
C VAL A 575 13.13 -22.19 -11.11
N GLY A 576 13.13 -22.84 -12.26
CA GLY A 576 12.27 -23.96 -12.54
C GLY A 576 12.59 -25.19 -11.68
N VAL A 577 11.54 -25.81 -11.15
CA VAL A 577 11.63 -27.04 -10.31
C VAL A 577 11.05 -28.28 -10.98
N GLY A 578 10.74 -28.19 -12.28
CA GLY A 578 10.04 -29.23 -13.01
C GLY A 578 8.55 -28.96 -13.13
N ARG A 579 7.94 -29.47 -14.20
CA ARG A 579 6.51 -29.38 -14.44
C ARG A 579 5.83 -30.58 -13.77
N PRO A 580 4.78 -30.37 -12.95
CA PRO A 580 3.96 -31.49 -12.48
C PRO A 580 3.46 -32.29 -13.69
N SER A 581 3.73 -33.59 -13.74
CA SER A 581 3.41 -34.47 -14.86
C SER A 581 1.93 -34.85 -14.86
N GLN A 582 1.05 -33.88 -15.08
CA GLN A 582 -0.38 -34.10 -15.20
C GLN A 582 -0.88 -33.30 -16.42
N GLY A 583 -0.93 -33.95 -17.59
CA GLY A 583 -1.45 -33.35 -18.81
C GLY A 583 -2.85 -32.79 -18.60
N VAL A 584 -3.14 -31.59 -19.10
CA VAL A 584 -4.50 -30.98 -19.25
C VAL A 584 -5.36 -30.87 -17.98
N ILE A 585 -4.87 -31.18 -16.78
CA ILE A 585 -5.71 -31.26 -15.57
C ILE A 585 -5.71 -29.98 -14.71
N ALA A 586 -4.67 -29.14 -14.78
CA ALA A 586 -4.73 -27.79 -14.23
C ALA A 586 -5.44 -26.87 -15.25
N GLU A 587 -6.58 -26.29 -14.86
CA GLU A 587 -7.40 -25.42 -15.71
C GLU A 587 -6.70 -24.07 -15.95
N THR A 588 -6.03 -23.53 -14.92
CA THR A 588 -5.18 -22.33 -15.02
C THR A 588 -3.71 -22.68 -14.75
N ARG A 589 -2.81 -22.27 -15.67
CA ARG A 589 -1.37 -22.63 -15.68
C ARG A 589 -0.45 -21.43 -15.47
N GLY A 590 -0.59 -20.70 -14.38
CA GLY A 590 0.40 -19.67 -14.01
C GLY A 590 1.73 -20.29 -13.66
N GLU A 591 2.88 -19.71 -14.04
CA GLU A 591 4.17 -20.40 -13.89
C GLU A 591 4.56 -20.65 -12.42
N ARG A 592 4.16 -19.76 -11.50
CA ARG A 592 4.38 -19.93 -10.05
C ARG A 592 3.19 -20.56 -9.31
N VAL A 593 2.06 -20.84 -9.99
CA VAL A 593 0.85 -21.36 -9.34
C VAL A 593 -0.02 -22.20 -10.27
N ARG A 594 -0.54 -23.30 -9.76
CA ARG A 594 -1.53 -24.13 -10.47
C ARG A 594 -2.86 -24.07 -9.72
N ALA A 595 -3.94 -23.81 -10.43
CA ALA A 595 -5.29 -23.87 -9.87
C ALA A 595 -5.96 -25.20 -10.21
N TYR A 596 -6.54 -25.84 -9.19
CA TYR A 596 -7.24 -27.11 -9.31
C TYR A 596 -8.71 -26.97 -8.91
N ARG A 597 -9.58 -27.75 -9.58
CA ARG A 597 -10.99 -27.92 -9.19
C ARG A 597 -11.27 -29.15 -8.35
N SER A 598 -10.27 -30.02 -8.19
CA SER A 598 -10.37 -31.28 -7.46
C SER A 598 -9.33 -31.36 -6.35
N GLU A 599 -9.77 -31.62 -5.12
CA GLU A 599 -8.89 -31.78 -3.96
C GLU A 599 -7.96 -32.99 -4.08
N VAL A 600 -8.43 -34.08 -4.71
CA VAL A 600 -7.61 -35.27 -5.00
C VAL A 600 -6.40 -34.89 -5.86
N LEU A 601 -6.63 -34.24 -7.00
CA LEU A 601 -5.58 -33.80 -7.93
C LEU A 601 -4.62 -32.77 -7.32
N LEU A 602 -5.15 -31.85 -6.51
CA LEU A 602 -4.35 -30.92 -5.72
C LEU A 602 -3.41 -31.69 -4.78
N SER A 603 -3.94 -32.68 -4.06
CA SER A 603 -3.18 -33.46 -3.09
C SER A 603 -2.10 -34.30 -3.76
N GLU A 604 -2.42 -34.97 -4.86
CA GLU A 604 -1.45 -35.72 -5.68
C GLU A 604 -0.34 -34.81 -6.21
N SER A 605 -0.70 -33.62 -6.72
CA SER A 605 0.27 -32.65 -7.24
C SER A 605 1.16 -32.08 -6.14
N SER A 606 0.61 -31.80 -4.96
CA SER A 606 1.36 -31.35 -3.79
C SER A 606 2.40 -32.38 -3.34
N VAL A 607 2.09 -33.67 -3.44
CA VAL A 607 3.05 -34.75 -3.13
C VAL A 607 4.11 -34.88 -4.22
N ALA A 608 3.71 -34.74 -5.50
CA ALA A 608 4.61 -34.84 -6.64
C ALA A 608 5.60 -33.66 -6.77
N CYS A 609 5.30 -32.51 -6.15
CA CYS A 609 6.15 -31.33 -6.15
C CYS A 609 6.58 -30.95 -4.73
N PRO A 610 7.65 -31.59 -4.20
CA PRO A 610 8.20 -31.24 -2.90
C PRO A 610 8.55 -29.75 -2.82
N GLY A 611 8.04 -29.06 -1.79
CA GLY A 611 8.22 -27.62 -1.62
C GLY A 611 7.09 -26.75 -2.21
N ALA A 612 6.11 -27.35 -2.90
CA ALA A 612 4.88 -26.64 -3.22
C ALA A 612 4.09 -26.30 -1.95
N ILE A 613 3.41 -25.17 -1.97
CA ILE A 613 2.69 -24.62 -0.82
C ILE A 613 1.20 -24.64 -1.12
N LYS A 614 0.42 -25.31 -0.27
CA LYS A 614 -1.04 -25.21 -0.24
C LYS A 614 -1.43 -24.11 0.76
N LEU A 615 -2.15 -23.09 0.30
CA LEU A 615 -2.73 -22.06 1.15
C LEU A 615 -4.23 -21.98 0.91
N GLU A 616 -4.99 -21.88 2.00
CA GLU A 616 -6.40 -21.55 1.94
C GLU A 616 -6.56 -20.03 1.88
N ILE A 617 -7.01 -19.52 0.74
CA ILE A 617 -7.19 -18.08 0.54
C ILE A 617 -8.67 -17.75 0.71
N ALA A 618 -8.99 -17.12 1.84
CA ALA A 618 -10.32 -16.60 2.09
C ALA A 618 -10.67 -15.54 1.04
N GLY A 619 -11.68 -15.82 0.23
CA GLY A 619 -12.14 -14.93 -0.84
C GLY A 619 -12.15 -15.60 -2.22
N LEU A 620 -11.47 -16.73 -2.39
CA LEU A 620 -11.57 -17.55 -3.59
C LEU A 620 -12.88 -18.38 -3.62
N PRO A 621 -13.37 -18.77 -4.83
CA PRO A 621 -14.39 -19.80 -4.97
C PRO A 621 -13.95 -21.11 -4.32
N ALA A 622 -14.88 -21.85 -3.69
CA ALA A 622 -14.57 -23.11 -3.00
C ALA A 622 -13.93 -24.17 -3.92
N ASN A 623 -14.30 -24.17 -5.20
CA ASN A 623 -13.73 -25.05 -6.20
C ASN A 623 -12.46 -24.50 -6.85
N PHE A 624 -11.90 -23.35 -6.45
CA PHE A 624 -10.66 -22.81 -7.03
C PHE A 624 -9.53 -22.95 -6.02
N MET A 625 -8.75 -24.02 -6.13
CA MET A 625 -7.73 -24.37 -5.14
C MET A 625 -6.31 -24.14 -5.70
N PRO A 626 -5.61 -23.07 -5.28
CA PRO A 626 -4.26 -22.80 -5.75
C PRO A 626 -3.20 -23.67 -5.05
N LEU A 627 -2.24 -24.14 -5.83
CA LEU A 627 -0.99 -24.75 -5.39
C LEU A 627 0.16 -23.87 -5.85
N PHE A 628 0.87 -23.25 -4.91
CA PHE A 628 1.96 -22.32 -5.19
C PHE A 628 3.29 -23.05 -5.28
N ALA A 629 4.16 -22.62 -6.18
CA ALA A 629 5.57 -22.96 -6.15
C ALA A 629 6.22 -22.27 -4.94
N GLY A 630 6.96 -23.01 -4.12
CA GLY A 630 7.58 -22.46 -2.92
C GLY A 630 8.74 -21.51 -3.22
N ALA A 631 8.96 -20.53 -2.35
CA ALA A 631 10.04 -19.55 -2.46
C ALA A 631 10.09 -18.90 -3.87
N ARG A 632 11.30 -18.69 -4.40
CA ARG A 632 11.52 -18.14 -5.75
C ARG A 632 11.65 -19.22 -6.81
N THR A 633 10.70 -20.15 -6.82
CA THR A 633 10.66 -21.25 -7.81
C THR A 633 9.45 -21.16 -8.74
N ALA A 634 9.46 -21.93 -9.82
CA ALA A 634 8.36 -22.00 -10.78
C ALA A 634 8.16 -23.42 -11.31
N PHE A 635 6.93 -23.79 -11.63
CA PHE A 635 6.57 -25.06 -12.25
C PHE A 635 6.87 -25.06 -13.75
N VAL A 636 8.13 -24.84 -14.11
CA VAL A 636 8.67 -24.88 -15.47
C VAL A 636 9.82 -25.88 -15.57
N THR A 637 10.60 -25.89 -16.65
CA THR A 637 11.67 -26.88 -16.82
C THR A 637 12.70 -26.74 -15.70
N GLN A 638 13.18 -27.86 -15.14
CA GLN A 638 14.13 -27.80 -14.02
C GLN A 638 15.39 -27.01 -14.40
N GLY A 639 15.77 -26.02 -13.58
CA GLY A 639 16.92 -25.16 -13.78
C GLY A 639 16.72 -24.00 -14.77
N GLU A 640 15.54 -23.91 -15.42
CA GLU A 640 15.17 -22.78 -16.26
C GLU A 640 15.03 -21.52 -15.42
N GLN A 641 15.71 -20.43 -15.80
CA GLN A 641 15.60 -19.13 -15.16
C GLN A 641 14.67 -18.24 -15.98
N LEU A 642 13.74 -17.57 -15.30
CA LEU A 642 12.71 -16.75 -15.91
C LEU A 642 12.20 -15.70 -14.92
N VAL A 643 11.52 -14.66 -15.44
CA VAL A 643 10.82 -13.67 -14.61
C VAL A 643 9.33 -13.88 -14.77
N VAL A 644 8.64 -14.10 -13.65
CA VAL A 644 7.27 -14.62 -13.62
C VAL A 644 6.50 -14.11 -12.41
N HIS A 645 5.18 -14.36 -12.40
CA HIS A 645 4.26 -13.99 -11.34
C HIS A 645 3.37 -15.17 -10.93
N GLY A 646 2.46 -14.94 -9.97
CA GLY A 646 1.49 -15.93 -9.45
C GLY A 646 1.79 -16.41 -8.03
N GLY A 647 2.91 -16.00 -7.44
CA GLY A 647 3.35 -16.35 -6.09
C GLY A 647 2.98 -15.30 -5.03
N ILE A 648 3.71 -15.38 -3.91
CA ILE A 648 3.43 -14.66 -2.65
C ILE A 648 4.53 -13.63 -2.33
N SER A 649 5.62 -13.58 -3.09
CA SER A 649 6.76 -12.70 -2.82
C SER A 649 6.34 -11.23 -2.77
N VAL A 650 7.08 -10.40 -2.01
CA VAL A 650 6.76 -8.97 -1.84
C VAL A 650 6.59 -8.26 -3.18
N GLU A 651 7.48 -8.51 -4.13
CA GLU A 651 7.44 -7.87 -5.46
C GLU A 651 6.26 -8.35 -6.32
N GLU A 652 5.57 -9.43 -5.97
CA GLU A 652 4.37 -9.92 -6.67
C GLU A 652 3.09 -9.47 -5.99
N LEU A 653 3.04 -9.64 -4.66
CA LEU A 653 1.83 -9.51 -3.85
C LEU A 653 1.54 -8.07 -3.46
N ILE A 654 2.57 -7.24 -3.22
CA ILE A 654 2.40 -5.86 -2.78
C ILE A 654 2.72 -4.96 -3.96
N VAL A 655 1.71 -4.26 -4.45
CA VAL A 655 1.77 -3.45 -5.68
C VAL A 655 1.69 -1.96 -5.36
N PRO A 656 2.30 -1.08 -6.18
CA PRO A 656 2.21 0.36 -5.98
C PRO A 656 0.75 0.82 -6.03
N PHE A 657 0.39 1.81 -5.20
CA PHE A 657 -0.85 2.56 -5.33
C PHE A 657 -0.54 4.04 -5.19
N VAL A 658 -0.56 4.76 -6.31
CA VAL A 658 0.05 6.08 -6.44
C VAL A 658 -0.97 7.07 -6.97
N LYS A 659 -1.09 8.22 -6.31
CA LYS A 659 -1.78 9.36 -6.91
C LYS A 659 -0.80 10.23 -7.67
N VAL A 660 -1.07 10.45 -8.95
CA VAL A 660 -0.29 11.34 -9.82
C VAL A 660 -1.00 12.69 -9.89
N ARG A 661 -0.27 13.79 -9.71
CA ARG A 661 -0.83 15.15 -9.75
C ARG A 661 0.16 16.15 -10.31
N TYR A 662 -0.33 17.30 -10.74
CA TYR A 662 0.56 18.45 -10.92
C TYR A 662 0.98 19.03 -9.56
N VAL A 663 2.22 19.50 -9.50
CA VAL A 663 2.72 20.32 -8.41
C VAL A 663 1.90 21.61 -8.42
N ASN A 664 1.06 21.76 -7.40
CA ASN A 664 0.28 22.99 -7.23
C ASN A 664 1.15 24.15 -6.80
#